data_AF-A0A1Z5T1G0-F1
#
_entry.id   AF-A0A1Z5T1G0-F1
#
_cell.length_a   1.000
_cell.length_b   1.000
_cell.length_c   1.000
_cell.angle_alpha   90.00
_cell.angle_beta   90.00
_cell.angle_gamma   90.00
#
_symmetry.space_group_name_H-M   'P 1'
#
loop_
_entity.id
_entity.type
_entity.pdbx_description
1 polymer ?
#
loop_
_entity_poly.entity_id
_entity_poly.type
_entity_poly.pdbx_seq_one_letter_code
_entity_poly.pdbx_strand_id
1 'polypeptide(L)'
;MDLSFLWNVFGEARDTYAGLGRKMWRDLGQVYEDAKNFDPYNVDWNNVNWTAVFMFSVVIGFILIVIVANLLPESEAPGVQDGNTATGDPNGVVRREGDPPIPPPTEIVSLRVYPIKSCRGFEIDGTRLRPSGLTLDRNWMFISKSDRKFLTIRSDPSMTLIDTAVTESTAKSNKGEQLLTISIRNNDKPEEKSQSVAVPAFPTKAWLESNTTLSKVEIWEQETDAWEYGPEINALFTTFFGKEVALVYKGPTNRLCRVNGSKELYGAETPHHFADVMSLQIASEASLADLNRRLASAQASNDKPAFEPLTIERFRPNIIVRGRPSHPWEEDTWKRIRITTILPSEEALYKIDLDAVARCARCQVPNVDPDTAEKHPRQPWEELMRFRRVDKGGAARWKPCFGMLCIPKNGGKVAVGGKVEVLETTGSICMIRRRFRIFSFVRPPPPPSSTRRASSRTPPPEKMRRIIYGISLWAFLLAAALTIASIALPNWITYTAPTSDRTRPVHVSYGLHKRCSSVSGQCLPFPQYEDCLGEDRAFCSLWRSTGFLMNFAVVVELACLVAYVAVLVGGRMSREDGWKVLSPLLALCAVGQAVAMALVAYLYDNDNRFFVGWELDKSWILCTVSWSVLTINAVSVILARFCLPAEDDYELIPDEQ
;
A
#
# COMPACT_ATOMS: atom_id res chain seq x y z
N MET A 1 -32.46 64.15 -1.34
CA MET A 1 -33.74 63.49 -1.70
C MET A 1 -33.40 62.04 -2.02
N ASP A 2 -34.18 61.03 -1.72
CA ASP A 2 -35.37 60.82 -0.90
C ASP A 2 -35.63 59.31 -1.08
N LEU A 3 -35.96 58.58 -0.01
CA LEU A 3 -36.07 57.11 -0.01
C LEU A 3 -37.27 56.60 -0.85
N SER A 4 -38.08 57.51 -1.39
CA SER A 4 -39.17 57.25 -2.34
C SER A 4 -38.68 56.95 -3.77
N PHE A 5 -37.48 57.38 -4.17
CA PHE A 5 -36.88 57.06 -5.48
C PHE A 5 -36.42 55.60 -5.56
N LEU A 6 -35.98 55.02 -4.44
CA LEU A 6 -35.47 53.65 -4.38
C LEU A 6 -36.56 52.60 -4.61
N TRP A 7 -37.81 52.84 -4.20
CA TRP A 7 -38.89 51.85 -4.35
C TRP A 7 -39.37 51.68 -5.80
N ASN A 8 -39.38 52.75 -6.60
CA ASN A 8 -39.73 52.68 -8.02
C ASN A 8 -38.65 52.01 -8.88
N VAL A 9 -37.37 52.19 -8.51
CA VAL A 9 -36.22 51.57 -9.20
C VAL A 9 -36.20 50.04 -9.00
N PHE A 10 -36.65 49.53 -7.84
CA PHE A 10 -36.74 48.07 -7.61
C PHE A 10 -37.91 47.40 -8.36
N GLY A 11 -38.98 48.14 -8.68
CA GLY A 11 -40.12 47.64 -9.46
C GLY A 11 -39.78 47.42 -10.94
N GLU A 12 -39.12 48.39 -11.58
CA GLU A 12 -38.72 48.30 -13.01
C GLU A 12 -37.56 47.31 -13.22
N ALA A 13 -36.69 47.12 -12.22
CA ALA A 13 -35.63 46.12 -12.29
C ALA A 13 -36.19 44.69 -12.44
N ARG A 14 -37.25 44.34 -11.70
CA ARG A 14 -37.80 42.98 -11.69
C ARG A 14 -38.31 42.52 -13.06
N ASP A 15 -38.97 43.41 -13.80
CA ASP A 15 -39.57 43.08 -15.10
C ASP A 15 -38.51 43.07 -16.23
N THR A 16 -37.41 43.81 -16.03
CA THR A 16 -36.24 43.79 -16.93
C THR A 16 -35.44 42.47 -16.79
N TYR A 17 -35.33 41.92 -15.57
CA TYR A 17 -34.64 40.64 -15.32
C TYR A 17 -35.39 39.41 -15.87
N ALA A 18 -36.72 39.45 -15.94
CA ALA A 18 -37.51 38.40 -16.61
C ALA A 18 -37.37 38.39 -18.14
N GLY A 19 -37.02 39.55 -18.75
CA GLY A 19 -36.69 39.67 -20.16
C GLY A 19 -35.30 39.10 -20.51
N LEU A 20 -34.32 39.27 -19.63
CA LEU A 20 -32.94 38.80 -19.82
C LEU A 20 -32.84 37.26 -19.83
N GLY A 21 -33.63 36.58 -19.00
CA GLY A 21 -33.65 35.10 -18.94
C GLY A 21 -34.12 34.43 -20.24
N ARG A 22 -35.04 35.05 -20.98
CA ARG A 22 -35.54 34.53 -22.28
C ARG A 22 -34.60 34.81 -23.45
N LYS A 23 -33.60 35.68 -23.28
CA LYS A 23 -32.53 35.91 -24.25
C LYS A 23 -31.40 34.90 -24.05
N MET A 24 -31.01 34.67 -22.79
CA MET A 24 -30.01 33.68 -22.40
C MET A 24 -30.38 32.24 -22.81
N TRP A 25 -31.67 31.87 -22.75
CA TRP A 25 -32.13 30.55 -23.23
C TRP A 25 -32.12 30.40 -24.77
N ARG A 26 -32.20 31.50 -25.52
CA ARG A 26 -32.06 31.50 -26.98
C ARG A 26 -30.59 31.36 -27.38
N ASP A 27 -29.71 32.03 -26.66
CA ASP A 27 -28.26 31.99 -26.88
C ASP A 27 -27.67 30.60 -26.51
N LEU A 28 -28.20 29.93 -25.48
CA LEU A 28 -27.87 28.53 -25.16
C LEU A 28 -28.39 27.53 -26.21
N GLY A 29 -29.52 27.82 -26.86
CA GLY A 29 -30.02 27.03 -27.99
C GLY A 29 -29.11 27.11 -29.22
N GLN A 30 -28.50 28.28 -29.46
CA GLN A 30 -27.52 28.48 -30.53
C GLN A 30 -26.24 27.66 -30.27
N VAL A 31 -25.75 27.66 -29.02
CA VAL A 31 -24.60 26.83 -28.60
C VAL A 31 -24.89 25.33 -28.74
N TYR A 32 -26.13 24.90 -28.50
CA TYR A 32 -26.55 23.52 -28.72
C TYR A 32 -26.57 23.13 -30.20
N GLU A 33 -27.05 23.99 -31.09
CA GLU A 33 -27.02 23.74 -32.54
C GLU A 33 -25.58 23.84 -33.12
N ASP A 34 -24.71 24.68 -32.56
CA ASP A 34 -23.29 24.76 -32.94
C ASP A 34 -22.50 23.53 -32.48
N ALA A 35 -22.80 22.99 -31.29
CA ALA A 35 -22.24 21.73 -30.79
C ALA A 35 -22.73 20.51 -31.59
N LYS A 36 -23.96 20.56 -32.11
CA LYS A 36 -24.57 19.52 -32.94
C LYS A 36 -23.99 19.48 -34.36
N ASN A 37 -23.43 20.60 -34.84
CA ASN A 37 -22.73 20.69 -36.13
C ASN A 37 -21.20 20.61 -35.99
N PHE A 38 -20.68 20.15 -34.84
CA PHE A 38 -19.27 19.79 -34.67
C PHE A 38 -18.93 18.65 -35.62
N ASP A 39 -18.15 18.94 -36.67
CA ASP A 39 -17.63 17.93 -37.59
C ASP A 39 -16.26 17.42 -37.10
N PRO A 40 -16.18 16.22 -36.51
CA PRO A 40 -14.92 15.64 -36.03
C PRO A 40 -13.95 15.25 -37.17
N TYR A 41 -14.35 15.36 -38.45
CA TYR A 41 -13.54 14.97 -39.59
C TYR A 41 -12.73 16.13 -40.22
N ASN A 42 -12.91 17.37 -39.76
CA ASN A 42 -12.11 18.52 -40.20
C ASN A 42 -11.13 19.01 -39.12
N VAL A 43 -10.60 18.07 -38.35
CA VAL A 43 -9.42 18.27 -37.49
C VAL A 43 -8.18 18.08 -38.36
N ASP A 44 -7.29 19.07 -38.44
CA ASP A 44 -6.00 18.93 -39.14
C ASP A 44 -5.05 18.03 -38.32
N TRP A 45 -5.26 16.71 -38.45
CA TRP A 45 -4.50 15.66 -37.76
C TRP A 45 -3.02 15.60 -38.16
N ASN A 46 -2.61 16.29 -39.24
CA ASN A 46 -1.24 16.26 -39.76
C ASN A 46 -0.26 17.12 -38.97
N ASN A 47 -0.74 18.05 -38.14
CA ASN A 47 0.07 18.91 -37.28
C ASN A 47 0.00 18.55 -35.79
N VAL A 48 -0.69 17.47 -35.44
CA VAL A 48 -0.73 16.97 -34.06
C VAL A 48 0.55 16.17 -33.81
N ASN A 49 1.36 16.59 -32.85
CA ASN A 49 2.51 15.81 -32.39
C ASN A 49 2.00 14.59 -31.62
N TRP A 50 1.73 13.50 -32.36
CA TRP A 50 1.19 12.26 -31.82
C TRP A 50 2.07 11.64 -30.73
N THR A 51 3.38 11.89 -30.76
CA THR A 51 4.32 11.52 -29.68
C THR A 51 4.03 12.28 -28.40
N ALA A 52 3.74 13.59 -28.49
CA ALA A 52 3.35 14.39 -27.33
C ALA A 52 1.99 13.95 -26.81
N VAL A 53 0.98 13.75 -27.67
CA VAL A 53 -0.36 13.27 -27.27
C VAL A 53 -0.28 11.88 -26.63
N PHE A 54 0.52 10.97 -27.18
CA PHE A 54 0.73 9.63 -26.63
C PHE A 54 1.44 9.68 -25.27
N MET A 55 2.53 10.45 -25.16
CA MET A 55 3.23 10.65 -23.88
C MET A 55 2.30 11.30 -22.84
N PHE A 56 1.46 12.24 -23.26
CA PHE A 56 0.48 12.90 -22.40
C PHE A 56 -0.61 11.94 -21.92
N SER A 57 -1.12 11.10 -22.82
CA SER A 57 -2.13 10.07 -22.51
C SER A 57 -1.57 8.98 -21.59
N VAL A 58 -0.30 8.61 -21.77
CA VAL A 58 0.41 7.64 -20.93
C VAL A 58 0.71 8.24 -19.56
N VAL A 59 1.12 9.52 -19.47
CA VAL A 59 1.37 10.20 -18.20
C VAL A 59 0.07 10.44 -17.44
N ILE A 60 -0.99 10.91 -18.11
CA ILE A 60 -2.33 11.05 -17.51
C ILE A 60 -2.88 9.68 -17.10
N GLY A 61 -2.73 8.66 -17.94
CA GLY A 61 -3.15 7.29 -17.65
C GLY A 61 -2.38 6.71 -16.45
N PHE A 62 -1.07 6.94 -16.37
CA PHE A 62 -0.24 6.49 -15.25
C PHE A 62 -0.56 7.25 -13.96
N ILE A 63 -0.75 8.57 -14.05
CA ILE A 63 -1.18 9.40 -12.91
C ILE A 63 -2.58 8.98 -12.46
N LEU A 64 -3.52 8.74 -13.37
CA LEU A 64 -4.85 8.20 -13.07
C LEU A 64 -4.76 6.80 -12.47
N ILE A 65 -3.89 5.92 -12.95
CA ILE A 65 -3.69 4.59 -12.37
C ILE A 65 -3.10 4.69 -10.96
N VAL A 66 -2.13 5.57 -10.73
CA VAL A 66 -1.53 5.80 -9.41
C VAL A 66 -2.52 6.48 -8.46
N ILE A 67 -3.32 7.41 -8.96
CA ILE A 67 -4.39 8.08 -8.21
C ILE A 67 -5.51 7.09 -7.91
N VAL A 68 -5.98 6.31 -8.86
CA VAL A 68 -7.00 5.26 -8.68
C VAL A 68 -6.48 4.13 -7.79
N ALA A 69 -5.20 3.75 -7.87
CA ALA A 69 -4.60 2.78 -6.96
C ALA A 69 -4.43 3.32 -5.52
N ASN A 70 -4.35 4.65 -5.35
CA ASN A 70 -4.30 5.30 -4.04
C ASN A 70 -5.69 5.77 -3.53
N LEU A 71 -6.69 5.92 -4.41
CA LEU A 71 -8.05 6.39 -4.12
C LEU A 71 -9.09 5.28 -4.08
N LEU A 72 -8.88 4.16 -4.78
CA LEU A 72 -9.66 2.96 -4.53
C LEU A 72 -9.20 2.47 -3.16
N PRO A 73 -10.03 2.55 -2.11
CA PRO A 73 -9.78 1.72 -0.94
C PRO A 73 -9.73 0.29 -1.48
N GLU A 74 -8.60 -0.38 -1.31
CA GLU A 74 -8.52 -1.82 -1.45
C GLU A 74 -9.44 -2.38 -0.35
N SER A 75 -10.73 -2.47 -0.69
CA SER A 75 -11.90 -2.56 0.19
C SER A 75 -11.52 -2.60 1.67
N GLU A 76 -11.72 -1.50 2.40
CA GLU A 76 -12.14 -1.67 3.79
C GLU A 76 -13.35 -2.59 3.70
N ALA A 77 -13.16 -3.86 4.06
CA ALA A 77 -14.27 -4.75 4.30
C ALA A 77 -15.13 -4.02 5.33
N PRO A 78 -16.40 -3.71 5.05
CA PRO A 78 -17.30 -3.29 6.10
C PRO A 78 -17.25 -4.38 7.18
N GLY A 79 -16.77 -4.05 8.39
CA GLY A 79 -16.76 -4.97 9.52
C GLY A 79 -15.41 -5.48 10.05
N VAL A 80 -14.26 -4.85 9.73
CA VAL A 80 -13.06 -5.04 10.58
C VAL A 80 -13.18 -4.09 11.78
N GLN A 81 -13.97 -4.51 12.78
CA GLN A 81 -13.85 -3.95 14.13
C GLN A 81 -12.40 -4.07 14.62
N ASP A 82 -12.03 -3.30 15.64
CA ASP A 82 -10.89 -3.52 16.54
C ASP A 82 -10.97 -4.89 17.26
N GLY A 83 -11.10 -5.97 16.49
CA GLY A 83 -11.74 -7.23 16.88
C GLY A 83 -10.83 -8.44 16.81
N ASN A 84 -9.51 -8.26 16.69
CA ASN A 84 -8.58 -9.36 16.93
C ASN A 84 -8.41 -9.54 18.44
N THR A 85 -9.24 -10.38 19.03
CA THR A 85 -9.21 -10.68 20.47
C THR A 85 -8.09 -11.65 20.85
N ALA A 86 -7.28 -12.09 19.87
CA ALA A 86 -6.18 -13.03 20.06
C ALA A 86 -4.95 -12.41 20.75
N THR A 87 -4.82 -11.09 20.76
CA THR A 87 -3.78 -10.41 21.55
C THR A 87 -4.10 -10.65 23.03
N GLY A 88 -3.27 -11.45 23.70
CA GLY A 88 -3.49 -11.88 25.07
C GLY A 88 -3.53 -10.71 26.06
N ASP A 89 -4.35 -10.84 27.10
CA ASP A 89 -4.36 -9.86 28.20
C ASP A 89 -3.03 -9.95 28.96
N PRO A 90 -2.32 -8.83 29.20
CA PRO A 90 -1.08 -8.81 29.97
C PRO A 90 -1.29 -9.23 31.44
N ASN A 91 -2.50 -9.12 31.98
CA ASN A 91 -2.83 -9.47 33.37
C ASN A 91 -3.16 -10.96 33.59
N GLY A 92 -3.11 -11.79 32.54
CA GLY A 92 -3.26 -13.25 32.66
C GLY A 92 -4.45 -13.81 31.89
N VAL A 93 -4.96 -14.96 32.33
CA VAL A 93 -5.99 -15.73 31.63
C VAL A 93 -7.38 -15.12 31.83
N VAL A 94 -8.00 -14.65 30.75
CA VAL A 94 -9.34 -14.03 30.80
C VAL A 94 -10.28 -14.73 29.84
N ARG A 95 -11.36 -15.31 30.37
CA ARG A 95 -12.44 -15.92 29.59
C ARG A 95 -13.59 -14.92 29.46
N ARG A 96 -14.03 -14.65 28.23
CA ARG A 96 -15.17 -13.75 27.98
C ARG A 96 -16.43 -14.56 27.77
N GLU A 97 -17.56 -13.93 28.08
CA GLU A 97 -18.87 -14.51 27.79
C GLU A 97 -19.02 -14.68 26.26
N GLY A 98 -19.43 -15.87 25.82
CA GLY A 98 -19.55 -16.22 24.40
C GLY A 98 -18.29 -16.82 23.74
N ASP A 99 -17.15 -16.92 24.44
CA ASP A 99 -15.98 -17.62 23.90
C ASP A 99 -16.24 -19.13 23.70
N PRO A 100 -15.66 -19.78 22.67
CA PRO A 100 -15.80 -21.22 22.44
C PRO A 100 -15.39 -22.06 23.67
N PRO A 101 -15.91 -23.29 23.84
CA PRO A 101 -15.53 -24.14 24.96
C PRO A 101 -14.04 -24.49 24.91
N ILE A 102 -13.40 -24.59 26.08
CA ILE A 102 -12.01 -25.03 26.18
C ILE A 102 -11.95 -26.52 25.82
N PRO A 103 -11.13 -26.93 24.84
CA PRO A 103 -10.98 -28.34 24.50
C PRO A 103 -10.18 -29.10 25.58
N PRO A 104 -10.33 -30.43 25.67
CA PRO A 104 -9.50 -31.24 26.55
C PRO A 104 -8.03 -31.18 26.10
N PRO A 105 -7.08 -31.49 27.00
CA PRO A 105 -5.67 -31.48 26.66
C PRO A 105 -5.31 -32.42 25.50
N THR A 106 -4.33 -32.01 24.70
CA THR A 106 -3.69 -32.82 23.66
C THR A 106 -2.20 -32.97 23.97
N GLU A 107 -1.44 -33.63 23.11
CA GLU A 107 0.01 -33.76 23.23
C GLU A 107 0.74 -33.31 21.95
N ILE A 108 2.02 -33.00 22.11
CA ILE A 108 2.97 -32.80 21.02
C ILE A 108 3.37 -34.18 20.49
N VAL A 109 3.12 -34.42 19.20
CA VAL A 109 3.45 -35.70 18.54
C VAL A 109 4.72 -35.63 17.71
N SER A 110 5.07 -34.43 17.23
CA SER A 110 6.31 -34.20 16.49
C SER A 110 6.75 -32.73 16.66
N LEU A 111 8.07 -32.53 16.66
CA LEU A 111 8.69 -31.21 16.67
C LEU A 111 9.62 -31.11 15.47
N ARG A 112 9.57 -29.98 14.78
CA ARG A 112 10.40 -29.71 13.59
C ARG A 112 11.08 -28.36 13.67
N VAL A 113 12.32 -28.34 13.21
CA VAL A 113 13.13 -27.12 13.07
C VAL A 113 13.55 -26.96 11.62
N TYR A 114 13.55 -25.72 11.14
CA TYR A 114 13.94 -25.35 9.79
C TYR A 114 15.14 -24.39 9.84
N PRO A 115 16.39 -24.89 9.98
CA PRO A 115 17.53 -24.01 10.19
C PRO A 115 17.73 -22.96 9.12
N ILE A 116 17.57 -23.38 7.86
CA ILE A 116 17.67 -22.50 6.70
C ILE A 116 16.26 -22.18 6.20
N LYS A 117 15.98 -20.88 6.04
CA LYS A 117 14.75 -20.40 5.42
C LYS A 117 14.55 -21.07 4.06
N SER A 118 13.33 -21.56 3.82
CA SER A 118 12.91 -22.16 2.55
C SER A 118 13.63 -23.46 2.17
N CYS A 119 14.47 -24.03 3.03
CA CYS A 119 15.02 -25.39 2.84
C CYS A 119 14.27 -26.41 3.69
N ARG A 120 14.56 -27.69 3.50
CA ARG A 120 13.97 -28.77 4.29
C ARG A 120 14.43 -28.72 5.74
N GLY A 121 13.52 -29.05 6.64
CA GLY A 121 13.80 -29.15 8.08
C GLY A 121 13.75 -30.59 8.54
N PHE A 122 14.23 -30.85 9.74
CA PHE A 122 14.29 -32.18 10.33
C PHE A 122 13.50 -32.25 11.63
N GLU A 123 13.17 -33.48 12.04
CA GLU A 123 12.48 -33.77 13.29
C GLU A 123 13.46 -33.84 14.46
N ILE A 124 12.99 -33.44 15.63
CA ILE A 124 13.74 -33.43 16.87
C ILE A 124 12.87 -33.93 18.03
N ASP A 125 13.48 -34.58 19.00
CA ASP A 125 12.74 -35.06 20.19
C ASP A 125 12.48 -33.93 21.19
N GLY A 126 13.32 -32.92 21.21
CA GLY A 126 13.16 -31.76 22.07
C GLY A 126 14.14 -30.63 21.77
N THR A 127 13.77 -29.43 22.19
CA THR A 127 14.59 -28.22 22.00
C THR A 127 14.23 -27.15 23.00
N ARG A 128 15.03 -26.09 23.05
CA ARG A 128 14.73 -24.90 23.83
C ARG A 128 13.93 -23.91 22.98
N LEU A 129 12.79 -23.47 23.51
CA LEU A 129 12.02 -22.33 23.00
C LEU A 129 12.57 -21.04 23.62
N ARG A 130 12.86 -20.06 22.75
CA ARG A 130 13.28 -18.70 23.09
C ARG A 130 12.22 -17.70 22.62
N PRO A 131 12.28 -16.43 23.06
CA PRO A 131 11.43 -15.36 22.51
C PRO A 131 11.48 -15.27 20.97
N SER A 132 12.64 -15.59 20.37
CA SER A 132 12.82 -15.59 18.92
C SER A 132 12.34 -16.83 18.18
N GLY A 133 11.81 -17.86 18.87
CA GLY A 133 11.39 -19.14 18.29
C GLY A 133 12.14 -20.35 18.86
N LEU A 134 12.02 -21.50 18.21
CA LEU A 134 12.76 -22.70 18.57
C LEU A 134 14.26 -22.52 18.29
N THR A 135 15.11 -23.16 19.08
CA THR A 135 16.56 -23.17 18.85
C THR A 135 16.87 -23.70 17.45
N LEU A 136 17.82 -23.04 16.76
CA LEU A 136 18.22 -23.28 15.36
C LEU A 136 17.19 -22.86 14.29
N ASP A 137 15.92 -22.60 14.61
CA ASP A 137 14.91 -22.32 13.58
C ASP A 137 15.15 -20.98 12.87
N ARG A 138 15.27 -21.06 11.53
CA ARG A 138 15.39 -19.93 10.59
C ARG A 138 16.53 -18.96 10.90
N ASN A 139 17.61 -19.49 11.47
CA ASN A 139 18.86 -18.79 11.73
C ASN A 139 19.62 -18.43 10.45
N TRP A 140 19.44 -19.23 9.39
CA TRP A 140 20.09 -19.06 8.09
C TRP A 140 19.09 -18.78 6.97
N MET A 141 19.58 -18.25 5.86
CA MET A 141 18.82 -17.97 4.66
C MET A 141 19.74 -17.96 3.44
N PHE A 142 19.23 -18.34 2.27
CA PHE A 142 19.93 -18.10 1.01
C PHE A 142 19.50 -16.76 0.41
N ILE A 143 20.46 -16.01 -0.12
CA ILE A 143 20.23 -14.79 -0.89
C ILE A 143 20.84 -14.91 -2.29
N SER A 144 20.28 -14.14 -3.22
CA SER A 144 20.87 -13.92 -4.54
C SER A 144 21.94 -12.83 -4.43
N LYS A 145 23.12 -13.03 -5.03
CA LYS A 145 24.21 -12.05 -4.94
C LYS A 145 23.94 -10.79 -5.76
N SER A 146 23.17 -10.89 -6.83
CA SER A 146 22.91 -9.77 -7.75
C SER A 146 22.01 -8.69 -7.14
N ASP A 147 20.98 -9.08 -6.40
CA ASP A 147 19.96 -8.19 -5.86
C ASP A 147 19.86 -8.22 -4.32
N ARG A 148 20.65 -9.09 -3.65
CA ARG A 148 20.67 -9.28 -2.19
C ARG A 148 19.34 -9.70 -1.59
N LYS A 149 18.43 -10.23 -2.41
CA LYS A 149 17.10 -10.70 -1.99
C LYS A 149 17.13 -12.16 -1.61
N PHE A 150 16.32 -12.52 -0.63
CA PHE A 150 16.15 -13.91 -0.20
C PHE A 150 15.57 -14.82 -1.28
N LEU A 151 16.03 -16.06 -1.32
CA LEU A 151 15.43 -17.13 -2.12
C LEU A 151 14.24 -17.75 -1.38
N THR A 152 13.26 -18.24 -2.15
CA THR A 152 12.04 -18.84 -1.60
C THR A 152 11.55 -20.02 -2.43
N ILE A 153 10.97 -21.04 -1.76
CA ILE A 153 10.33 -22.20 -2.41
C ILE A 153 9.31 -21.78 -3.49
N ARG A 154 8.69 -20.59 -3.34
CA ARG A 154 7.71 -20.08 -4.32
C ARG A 154 8.33 -19.80 -5.69
N SER A 155 9.55 -19.27 -5.71
CA SER A 155 10.30 -18.97 -6.92
C SER A 155 11.16 -20.15 -7.36
N ASP A 156 11.66 -20.93 -6.39
CA ASP A 156 12.62 -22.00 -6.63
C ASP A 156 12.28 -23.22 -5.74
N PRO A 157 11.43 -24.15 -6.22
CA PRO A 157 11.04 -25.33 -5.45
C PRO A 157 12.20 -26.25 -5.09
N SER A 158 13.29 -26.25 -5.87
CA SER A 158 14.47 -27.11 -5.66
C SER A 158 15.09 -26.96 -4.28
N MET A 159 14.85 -25.85 -3.59
CA MET A 159 15.28 -25.65 -2.20
C MET A 159 14.78 -26.73 -1.23
N THR A 160 13.69 -27.45 -1.54
CA THR A 160 13.24 -28.57 -0.71
C THR A 160 14.16 -29.79 -0.78
N LEU A 161 15.03 -29.88 -1.78
CA LEU A 161 16.07 -30.91 -1.91
C LEU A 161 17.32 -30.60 -1.08
N ILE A 162 17.39 -29.41 -0.46
CA ILE A 162 18.45 -29.06 0.47
C ILE A 162 18.04 -29.57 1.86
N ASP A 163 18.67 -30.66 2.26
CA ASP A 163 18.53 -31.29 3.55
C ASP A 163 19.44 -30.62 4.59
N THR A 164 18.95 -30.56 5.82
CA THR A 164 19.71 -30.04 6.97
C THR A 164 19.72 -31.06 8.10
N ALA A 165 20.86 -31.17 8.78
CA ALA A 165 21.03 -32.05 9.93
C ALA A 165 22.02 -31.44 10.93
N VAL A 166 21.91 -31.80 12.19
CA VAL A 166 22.93 -31.47 13.20
C VAL A 166 23.81 -32.69 13.45
N THR A 167 25.11 -32.52 13.29
CA THR A 167 26.13 -33.58 13.44
C THR A 167 27.25 -33.10 14.35
N GLU A 168 27.94 -34.01 15.01
CA GLU A 168 29.10 -33.65 15.82
C GLU A 168 30.40 -33.70 15.00
N SER A 169 31.28 -32.72 15.21
CA SER A 169 32.60 -32.72 14.59
C SER A 169 33.45 -33.87 15.13
N THR A 170 34.06 -34.61 14.21
CA THR A 170 35.03 -35.68 14.50
C THR A 170 36.48 -35.20 14.38
N ALA A 171 36.71 -33.97 13.90
CA ALA A 171 38.04 -33.42 13.76
C ALA A 171 38.69 -33.16 15.12
N LYS A 172 39.99 -33.46 15.25
CA LYS A 172 40.73 -33.35 16.52
C LYS A 172 40.71 -31.95 17.12
N SER A 173 40.62 -30.90 16.29
CA SER A 173 40.66 -29.50 16.71
C SER A 173 39.38 -29.00 17.38
N ASN A 174 38.22 -29.57 17.06
CA ASN A 174 36.91 -29.14 17.56
C ASN A 174 35.98 -30.32 17.85
N LYS A 175 36.54 -31.41 18.35
CA LYS A 175 35.81 -32.65 18.64
C LYS A 175 34.60 -32.38 19.56
N GLY A 176 33.43 -32.83 19.14
CA GLY A 176 32.18 -32.65 19.89
C GLY A 176 31.47 -31.30 19.66
N GLU A 177 32.01 -30.42 18.80
CA GLU A 177 31.28 -29.23 18.36
C GLU A 177 30.09 -29.63 17.48
N GLN A 178 28.92 -29.05 17.74
CA GLN A 178 27.74 -29.27 16.91
C GLN A 178 27.82 -28.46 15.63
N LEU A 179 27.74 -29.14 14.50
CA LEU A 179 27.77 -28.58 13.15
C LEU A 179 26.38 -28.72 12.51
N LEU A 180 25.96 -27.70 11.79
CA LEU A 180 24.88 -27.76 10.82
C LEU A 180 25.45 -28.30 9.52
N THR A 181 25.11 -29.55 9.20
CA THR A 181 25.40 -30.17 7.91
C THR A 181 24.26 -29.85 6.95
N ILE A 182 24.64 -29.35 5.77
CA ILE A 182 23.74 -28.94 4.69
C ILE A 182 24.10 -29.78 3.47
N SER A 183 23.18 -30.63 3.04
CA SER A 183 23.42 -31.56 1.93
C SER A 183 22.39 -31.40 0.83
N ILE A 184 22.81 -31.61 -0.41
CA ILE A 184 21.92 -31.59 -1.56
C ILE A 184 21.53 -33.02 -1.90
N ARG A 185 20.23 -33.30 -1.87
CA ARG A 185 19.69 -34.59 -2.27
C ARG A 185 19.72 -34.73 -3.78
N ASN A 186 20.19 -35.88 -4.26
CA ASN A 186 20.08 -36.26 -5.66
C ASN A 186 19.18 -37.50 -5.78
N ASN A 187 17.95 -37.31 -6.25
CA ASN A 187 17.00 -38.41 -6.40
C ASN A 187 17.33 -39.34 -7.58
N ASP A 188 18.05 -38.84 -8.59
CA ASP A 188 18.37 -39.62 -9.79
C ASP A 188 19.53 -40.61 -9.55
N LYS A 189 20.35 -40.34 -8.53
CA LYS A 189 21.52 -41.14 -8.15
C LYS A 189 21.70 -41.23 -6.63
N PRO A 190 20.83 -41.97 -5.93
CA PRO A 190 20.89 -42.11 -4.47
C PRO A 190 22.18 -42.80 -3.96
N GLU A 191 22.94 -43.45 -4.84
CA GLU A 191 24.20 -44.13 -4.51
C GLU A 191 25.44 -43.23 -4.62
N GLU A 192 25.32 -42.05 -5.24
CA GLU A 192 26.40 -41.05 -5.25
C GLU A 192 26.43 -40.31 -3.91
N LYS A 193 27.63 -40.08 -3.35
CA LYS A 193 27.78 -39.33 -2.10
C LYS A 193 27.18 -37.93 -2.26
N SER A 194 26.10 -37.65 -1.53
CA SER A 194 25.52 -36.32 -1.45
C SER A 194 26.59 -35.29 -1.10
N GLN A 195 26.75 -34.29 -1.95
CA GLN A 195 27.65 -33.18 -1.66
C GLN A 195 27.09 -32.42 -0.45
N SER A 196 27.95 -32.19 0.54
CA SER A 196 27.55 -31.56 1.80
C SER A 196 28.57 -30.54 2.26
N VAL A 197 28.09 -29.50 2.93
CA VAL A 197 28.90 -28.50 3.62
C VAL A 197 28.49 -28.47 5.08
N ALA A 198 29.46 -28.32 5.98
CA ALA A 198 29.21 -28.22 7.42
C ALA A 198 29.67 -26.86 7.93
N VAL A 199 28.82 -26.19 8.71
CA VAL A 199 29.12 -24.93 9.40
C VAL A 199 28.79 -25.08 10.88
N PRO A 200 29.39 -24.32 11.81
CA PRO A 200 29.01 -24.41 13.22
C PRO A 200 27.51 -24.13 13.42
N ALA A 201 26.82 -24.99 14.18
CA ALA A 201 25.39 -24.81 14.48
C ALA A 201 25.16 -23.66 15.47
N PHE A 202 26.17 -23.36 16.29
CA PHE A 202 26.15 -22.27 17.28
C PHE A 202 27.42 -21.42 17.15
N PRO A 203 27.59 -20.69 16.02
CA PRO A 203 28.81 -19.96 15.78
C PRO A 203 28.96 -18.83 16.80
N THR A 204 30.16 -18.68 17.38
CA THR A 204 30.46 -17.55 18.26
C THR A 204 30.64 -16.27 17.45
N LYS A 205 30.46 -15.12 18.08
CA LYS A 205 30.67 -13.82 17.42
C LYS A 205 32.08 -13.69 16.81
N ALA A 206 33.12 -14.10 17.55
CA ALA A 206 34.50 -14.08 17.07
C ALA A 206 34.73 -15.02 15.87
N TRP A 207 34.05 -16.18 15.85
CA TRP A 207 34.10 -17.08 14.70
C TRP A 207 33.44 -16.45 13.47
N LEU A 208 32.27 -15.81 13.63
CA LEU A 208 31.59 -15.13 12.53
C LEU A 208 32.44 -13.98 11.97
N GLU A 209 33.02 -13.13 12.83
CA GLU A 209 33.86 -12.00 12.41
C GLU A 209 35.11 -12.43 11.64
N SER A 210 35.63 -13.65 11.90
CA SER A 210 36.82 -14.18 11.22
C SER A 210 36.52 -15.00 9.96
N ASN A 211 35.33 -15.60 9.85
CA ASN A 211 34.98 -16.54 8.77
C ASN A 211 33.86 -16.04 7.85
N THR A 212 33.23 -14.91 8.16
CA THR A 212 32.10 -14.37 7.40
C THR A 212 32.18 -12.84 7.28
N THR A 213 31.44 -12.27 6.34
CA THR A 213 31.36 -10.81 6.15
C THR A 213 29.98 -10.28 6.56
N LEU A 214 29.93 -9.27 7.43
CA LEU A 214 28.66 -8.64 7.78
C LEU A 214 28.14 -7.80 6.62
N SER A 215 26.91 -8.06 6.19
CA SER A 215 26.30 -7.43 5.03
C SER A 215 24.83 -7.08 5.28
N LYS A 216 24.27 -6.21 4.43
CA LYS A 216 22.83 -5.94 4.38
C LYS A 216 22.15 -6.86 3.37
N VAL A 217 20.99 -7.37 3.75
CA VAL A 217 20.16 -8.27 2.95
C VAL A 217 18.70 -7.87 3.05
N GLU A 218 17.93 -8.13 2.00
CA GLU A 218 16.50 -7.81 1.96
C GLU A 218 15.64 -9.06 2.14
N ILE A 219 14.70 -8.98 3.08
CA ILE A 219 13.63 -9.97 3.28
C ILE A 219 12.29 -9.26 3.37
N TRP A 220 11.41 -9.51 2.39
CA TRP A 220 10.06 -8.91 2.34
C TRP A 220 10.07 -7.39 2.42
N GLU A 221 10.89 -6.72 1.59
CA GLU A 221 11.05 -5.25 1.59
C GLU A 221 11.57 -4.71 2.93
N GLN A 222 12.24 -5.56 3.72
CA GLN A 222 12.90 -5.19 4.96
C GLN A 222 14.38 -5.48 4.84
N GLU A 223 15.18 -4.43 5.03
CA GLU A 223 16.61 -4.61 5.17
C GLU A 223 16.95 -5.12 6.58
N THR A 224 17.81 -6.12 6.65
CA THR A 224 18.37 -6.63 7.91
C THR A 224 19.84 -6.98 7.72
N ASP A 225 20.57 -7.10 8.82
CA ASP A 225 21.96 -7.52 8.80
C ASP A 225 22.08 -9.06 8.80
N ALA A 226 23.06 -9.54 8.05
CA ALA A 226 23.38 -10.96 7.98
C ALA A 226 24.88 -11.18 7.74
N TRP A 227 25.42 -12.22 8.37
CA TRP A 227 26.78 -12.70 8.20
C TRP A 227 26.82 -13.60 6.96
N GLU A 228 27.50 -13.14 5.90
CA GLU A 228 27.62 -13.84 4.64
C GLU A 228 28.85 -14.76 4.63
N TYR A 229 28.62 -16.04 4.29
CA TYR A 229 29.69 -17.03 4.16
C TYR A 229 30.48 -16.82 2.85
N GLY A 230 31.73 -17.29 2.82
CA GLY A 230 32.60 -17.13 1.66
C GLY A 230 32.31 -18.10 0.51
N PRO A 231 33.04 -17.99 -0.61
CA PRO A 231 32.91 -18.86 -1.78
C PRO A 231 33.09 -20.35 -1.47
N GLU A 232 33.89 -20.70 -0.47
CA GLU A 232 34.15 -22.08 -0.03
C GLU A 232 32.88 -22.81 0.41
N ILE A 233 31.96 -22.11 1.07
CA ILE A 233 30.64 -22.64 1.46
C ILE A 233 29.65 -22.53 0.29
N ASN A 234 29.70 -21.42 -0.46
CA ASN A 234 28.68 -21.07 -1.44
C ASN A 234 28.86 -21.73 -2.81
N ALA A 235 30.03 -22.27 -3.14
CA ALA A 235 30.32 -22.86 -4.46
C ALA A 235 29.37 -24.03 -4.80
N LEU A 236 29.09 -24.89 -3.81
CA LEU A 236 28.16 -26.00 -3.96
C LEU A 236 26.76 -25.50 -4.34
N PHE A 237 26.24 -24.52 -3.60
CA PHE A 237 24.90 -23.99 -3.81
C PHE A 237 24.80 -23.13 -5.08
N THR A 238 25.85 -22.41 -5.44
CA THR A 238 25.92 -21.64 -6.69
C THR A 238 25.79 -22.57 -7.89
N THR A 239 26.47 -23.72 -7.83
CA THR A 239 26.36 -24.77 -8.86
C THR A 239 24.95 -25.34 -8.91
N PHE A 240 24.38 -25.68 -7.75
CA PHE A 240 23.04 -26.24 -7.64
C PHE A 240 21.93 -25.33 -8.19
N PHE A 241 21.95 -24.05 -7.83
CA PHE A 241 20.93 -23.10 -8.27
C PHE A 241 21.18 -22.54 -9.69
N GLY A 242 22.35 -22.79 -10.28
CA GLY A 242 22.75 -22.24 -11.58
C GLY A 242 22.87 -20.70 -11.59
N LYS A 243 23.02 -20.08 -10.41
CA LYS A 243 23.13 -18.62 -10.23
C LYS A 243 23.94 -18.31 -8.98
N GLU A 244 24.58 -17.14 -8.94
CA GLU A 244 25.35 -16.72 -7.77
C GLU A 244 24.46 -16.50 -6.54
N VAL A 245 24.67 -17.34 -5.52
CA VAL A 245 23.96 -17.26 -4.25
C VAL A 245 24.94 -17.15 -3.08
N ALA A 246 24.43 -16.72 -1.94
CA ALA A 246 25.16 -16.82 -0.68
C ALA A 246 24.25 -17.35 0.43
N LEU A 247 24.79 -18.28 1.22
CA LEU A 247 24.26 -18.60 2.54
C LEU A 247 24.58 -17.43 3.46
N VAL A 248 23.60 -17.02 4.27
CA VAL A 248 23.79 -15.99 5.30
C VAL A 248 23.24 -16.45 6.63
N TYR A 249 23.91 -16.07 7.72
CA TYR A 249 23.49 -16.27 9.11
C TYR A 249 22.96 -14.97 9.71
N LYS A 250 21.98 -15.05 10.62
CA LYS A 250 21.32 -13.86 11.17
C LYS A 250 22.33 -12.94 11.88
N GLY A 251 22.36 -11.67 11.48
CA GLY A 251 23.19 -10.64 12.11
C GLY A 251 22.70 -10.21 13.50
N PRO A 252 23.48 -9.40 14.23
CA PRO A 252 23.19 -8.99 15.60
C PRO A 252 21.92 -8.14 15.77
N THR A 253 21.45 -7.44 14.74
CA THR A 253 20.27 -6.56 14.85
C THR A 253 18.97 -7.37 14.89
N ASN A 254 18.17 -7.24 15.94
CA ASN A 254 16.88 -7.94 16.01
C ASN A 254 15.94 -7.53 14.87
N ARG A 255 15.32 -8.52 14.22
CA ARG A 255 14.24 -8.27 13.25
C ARG A 255 12.90 -8.45 13.95
N LEU A 256 12.16 -7.38 14.14
CA LEU A 256 10.93 -7.38 14.94
C LEU A 256 9.72 -7.88 14.14
N CYS A 257 8.77 -8.51 14.82
CA CYS A 257 7.46 -8.83 14.27
C CYS A 257 6.70 -7.57 13.84
N ARG A 258 6.09 -7.59 12.65
CA ARG A 258 5.40 -6.41 12.08
C ARG A 258 3.87 -6.51 12.01
N VAL A 259 3.29 -7.66 12.39
CA VAL A 259 1.83 -7.88 12.38
C VAL A 259 1.30 -8.00 13.82
N ASN A 260 0.45 -8.97 14.13
CA ASN A 260 -0.14 -9.25 15.45
C ASN A 260 0.86 -9.44 16.62
N GLY A 261 2.17 -9.35 16.36
CA GLY A 261 3.25 -9.37 17.36
C GLY A 261 4.04 -8.07 17.43
N SER A 262 3.56 -7.00 16.77
CA SER A 262 4.18 -5.68 16.87
C SER A 262 4.07 -5.14 18.30
N LYS A 263 5.01 -4.28 18.69
CA LYS A 263 5.07 -3.73 20.04
C LYS A 263 3.77 -3.02 20.43
N GLU A 264 3.13 -2.33 19.49
CA GLU A 264 1.91 -1.57 19.71
C GLU A 264 0.70 -2.45 19.99
N LEU A 265 0.65 -3.64 19.40
CA LEU A 265 -0.48 -4.57 19.53
C LEU A 265 -0.26 -5.59 20.65
N TYR A 266 0.99 -6.03 20.82
CA TYR A 266 1.34 -7.13 21.71
C TYR A 266 1.98 -6.65 23.03
N GLY A 267 2.33 -5.36 23.13
CA GLY A 267 2.90 -4.73 24.33
C GLY A 267 4.39 -4.97 24.56
N ALA A 268 5.03 -5.83 23.76
CA ALA A 268 6.45 -6.15 23.87
C ALA A 268 7.10 -6.35 22.50
N GLU A 269 8.41 -6.13 22.43
CA GLU A 269 9.19 -6.41 21.22
C GLU A 269 9.36 -7.92 21.06
N THR A 270 8.84 -8.45 19.94
CA THR A 270 8.95 -9.87 19.60
C THR A 270 9.99 -10.03 18.48
N PRO A 271 11.21 -10.52 18.79
CA PRO A 271 12.22 -10.73 17.78
C PRO A 271 11.92 -11.98 16.95
N HIS A 272 12.32 -11.95 15.68
CA HIS A 272 12.30 -13.08 14.77
C HIS A 272 13.64 -13.14 14.03
N HIS A 273 14.06 -14.34 13.64
CA HIS A 273 15.16 -14.50 12.68
C HIS A 273 14.61 -14.37 11.26
N PHE A 274 14.86 -15.30 10.33
CA PHE A 274 14.43 -15.17 8.94
C PHE A 274 13.02 -15.73 8.64
N ALA A 275 12.12 -15.77 9.62
CA ALA A 275 10.71 -16.14 9.42
C ALA A 275 9.97 -15.25 8.41
N ASP A 276 8.82 -15.68 7.90
CA ASP A 276 7.99 -14.80 7.06
C ASP A 276 7.22 -13.79 7.90
N VAL A 277 6.49 -14.30 8.90
CA VAL A 277 5.60 -13.49 9.74
C VAL A 277 5.95 -13.67 11.21
N MET A 278 5.85 -14.91 11.71
CA MET A 278 6.15 -15.29 13.10
C MET A 278 7.10 -16.48 13.12
N SER A 279 7.95 -16.55 14.14
CA SER A 279 8.92 -17.65 14.28
C SER A 279 8.31 -19.00 14.64
N LEU A 280 7.15 -19.04 15.30
CA LEU A 280 6.55 -20.29 15.76
C LEU A 280 5.22 -20.56 15.07
N GLN A 281 5.05 -21.80 14.61
CA GLN A 281 3.79 -22.30 14.09
C GLN A 281 3.37 -23.61 14.75
N ILE A 282 2.10 -23.69 15.14
CA ILE A 282 1.44 -24.91 15.59
C ILE A 282 0.49 -25.43 14.50
N ALA A 283 0.46 -26.73 14.28
CA ALA A 283 -0.53 -27.40 13.44
C ALA A 283 -0.95 -28.76 14.01
N SER A 284 -2.14 -29.22 13.63
CA SER A 284 -2.76 -30.43 14.16
C SER A 284 -2.76 -31.57 13.12
N GLU A 285 -2.43 -32.80 13.55
CA GLU A 285 -2.58 -34.00 12.71
C GLU A 285 -4.05 -34.24 12.34
N ALA A 286 -4.99 -33.98 13.25
CA ALA A 286 -6.42 -34.11 12.98
C ALA A 286 -6.87 -33.19 11.82
N SER A 287 -6.34 -31.97 11.75
CA SER A 287 -6.62 -31.01 10.67
C SER A 287 -6.02 -31.45 9.34
N LEU A 288 -4.82 -32.02 9.35
CA LEU A 288 -4.21 -32.62 8.16
C LEU A 288 -5.01 -33.83 7.65
N ALA A 289 -5.46 -34.69 8.57
CA ALA A 289 -6.25 -35.86 8.24
C ALA A 289 -7.60 -35.50 7.59
N ASP A 290 -8.25 -34.42 8.06
CA ASP A 290 -9.45 -33.89 7.41
C ASP A 290 -9.16 -33.34 6.01
N LEU A 291 -8.05 -32.60 5.82
CA LEU A 291 -7.65 -32.13 4.50
C LEU A 291 -7.38 -33.30 3.53
N ASN A 292 -6.63 -34.31 3.95
CA ASN A 292 -6.34 -35.50 3.13
C ASN A 292 -7.63 -36.26 2.77
N ARG A 293 -8.59 -36.36 3.69
CA ARG A 293 -9.90 -36.95 3.43
C ARG A 293 -10.67 -36.17 2.36
N ARG A 294 -10.71 -34.83 2.45
CA ARG A 294 -11.37 -33.97 1.46
C ARG A 294 -10.73 -34.07 0.08
N LEU A 295 -9.40 -34.10 0.01
CA LEU A 295 -8.66 -34.30 -1.23
C LEU A 295 -9.00 -35.65 -1.88
N ALA A 296 -9.02 -36.73 -1.10
CA ALA A 296 -9.41 -38.05 -1.58
C ALA A 296 -10.87 -38.03 -2.12
N SER A 297 -11.80 -37.41 -1.39
CA SER A 297 -13.20 -37.30 -1.80
C SER A 297 -13.42 -36.44 -3.05
N ALA A 298 -12.71 -35.32 -3.18
CA ALA A 298 -12.80 -34.41 -4.34
C ALA A 298 -12.25 -35.03 -5.64
N GLN A 299 -11.41 -36.06 -5.52
CA GLN A 299 -10.75 -36.73 -6.66
C GLN A 299 -11.49 -37.99 -7.12
N ALA A 300 -12.23 -38.65 -6.22
CA ALA A 300 -13.09 -39.79 -6.53
C ALA A 300 -14.20 -39.46 -7.56
N SER A 301 -14.51 -38.18 -7.77
CA SER A 301 -15.50 -37.71 -8.74
C SER A 301 -14.96 -37.45 -10.15
N ASN A 302 -13.64 -37.62 -10.41
CA ASN A 302 -12.99 -37.09 -11.62
C ASN A 302 -12.11 -38.09 -12.41
N ASP A 303 -12.27 -39.41 -12.25
CA ASP A 303 -11.53 -40.48 -13.01
C ASP A 303 -10.00 -40.27 -13.12
N LYS A 304 -9.37 -39.69 -12.09
CA LYS A 304 -7.93 -39.41 -12.03
C LYS A 304 -7.21 -40.38 -11.09
N PRO A 305 -5.89 -40.62 -11.28
CA PRO A 305 -5.11 -41.47 -10.38
C PRO A 305 -5.21 -40.99 -8.94
N ALA A 306 -5.12 -41.93 -7.98
CA ALA A 306 -5.25 -41.65 -6.57
C ALA A 306 -4.25 -40.58 -6.10
N PHE A 307 -4.73 -39.63 -5.31
CA PHE A 307 -3.88 -38.60 -4.72
C PHE A 307 -3.12 -39.17 -3.53
N GLU A 308 -1.80 -39.04 -3.52
CA GLU A 308 -1.00 -39.44 -2.38
C GLU A 308 -1.29 -38.53 -1.17
N PRO A 309 -1.51 -39.09 0.03
CA PRO A 309 -1.77 -38.29 1.23
C PRO A 309 -0.66 -37.27 1.49
N LEU A 310 -1.03 -36.02 1.78
CA LEU A 310 -0.07 -34.98 2.09
C LEU A 310 0.58 -35.22 3.43
N THR A 311 1.88 -34.93 3.49
CA THR A 311 2.64 -34.84 4.73
C THR A 311 2.52 -33.45 5.34
N ILE A 312 2.56 -33.38 6.68
CA ILE A 312 2.46 -32.09 7.39
C ILE A 312 3.64 -31.16 7.11
N GLU A 313 4.77 -31.74 6.69
CA GLU A 313 6.01 -31.04 6.34
C GLU A 313 5.78 -29.94 5.28
N ARG A 314 4.86 -30.15 4.33
CA ARG A 314 4.49 -29.18 3.30
C ARG A 314 3.98 -27.86 3.87
N PHE A 315 3.37 -27.90 5.05
CA PHE A 315 2.85 -26.74 5.78
C PHE A 315 3.90 -26.11 6.71
N ARG A 316 5.03 -26.77 6.91
CA ARG A 316 6.18 -26.30 7.68
C ARG A 316 5.88 -25.83 9.12
N PRO A 317 5.03 -26.54 9.91
CA PRO A 317 4.83 -26.21 11.31
C PRO A 317 6.06 -26.59 12.15
N ASN A 318 6.22 -25.94 13.30
CA ASN A 318 7.27 -26.24 14.25
C ASN A 318 6.83 -27.24 15.32
N ILE A 319 5.60 -27.05 15.83
CA ILE A 319 5.01 -27.90 16.84
C ILE A 319 3.79 -28.58 16.20
N ILE A 320 3.84 -29.90 16.15
CA ILE A 320 2.75 -30.72 15.63
C ILE A 320 2.06 -31.35 16.83
N VAL A 321 0.76 -31.14 16.93
CA VAL A 321 -0.08 -31.70 18.00
C VAL A 321 -1.00 -32.77 17.42
N ARG A 322 -1.35 -33.77 18.25
CA ARG A 322 -2.27 -34.83 17.83
C ARG A 322 -3.63 -34.27 17.39
N GLY A 323 -4.19 -33.40 18.23
CA GLY A 323 -5.54 -32.87 18.03
C GLY A 323 -6.62 -33.94 18.17
N ARG A 324 -7.89 -33.53 18.00
CA ARG A 324 -9.04 -34.43 18.16
C ARG A 324 -9.60 -34.81 16.80
N PRO A 325 -9.65 -36.10 16.42
CA PRO A 325 -10.22 -36.53 15.14
C PRO A 325 -11.68 -36.10 14.94
N SER A 326 -12.45 -35.96 16.02
CA SER A 326 -13.84 -35.49 16.00
C SER A 326 -14.00 -33.98 15.80
N HIS A 327 -12.94 -33.20 16.02
CA HIS A 327 -12.94 -31.73 15.93
C HIS A 327 -11.70 -31.24 15.16
N PRO A 328 -11.56 -31.56 13.86
CA PRO A 328 -10.49 -30.99 13.06
C PRO A 328 -10.62 -29.46 13.02
N TRP A 329 -9.49 -28.76 12.88
CA TRP A 329 -9.39 -27.29 12.85
C TRP A 329 -9.67 -26.57 14.17
N GLU A 330 -9.80 -27.31 15.28
CA GLU A 330 -10.04 -26.76 16.60
C GLU A 330 -8.97 -25.73 17.03
N GLU A 331 -7.74 -25.86 16.53
CA GLU A 331 -6.66 -24.92 16.78
C GLU A 331 -6.98 -23.48 16.33
N ASP A 332 -7.90 -23.29 15.39
CA ASP A 332 -8.35 -21.96 14.93
C ASP A 332 -9.02 -21.12 16.02
N THR A 333 -9.41 -21.75 17.12
CA THR A 333 -10.07 -21.11 18.27
C THR A 333 -9.11 -20.88 19.42
N TRP A 334 -7.90 -21.43 19.38
CA TRP A 334 -6.96 -21.33 20.49
C TRP A 334 -6.42 -19.91 20.57
N LYS A 335 -6.50 -19.33 21.77
CA LYS A 335 -5.96 -18.00 22.05
C LYS A 335 -4.72 -18.09 22.91
N ARG A 336 -4.81 -18.79 24.06
CA ARG A 336 -3.67 -19.01 24.96
C ARG A 336 -3.53 -20.49 25.26
N ILE A 337 -2.31 -20.99 25.13
CA ILE A 337 -1.97 -22.41 25.24
C ILE A 337 -0.81 -22.56 26.20
N ARG A 338 -0.85 -23.58 27.05
CA ARG A 338 0.24 -23.99 27.92
C ARG A 338 0.80 -25.33 27.48
N ILE A 339 2.11 -25.39 27.30
CA ILE A 339 2.87 -26.62 27.05
C ILE A 339 3.57 -26.99 28.35
N THR A 340 3.23 -28.16 28.90
CA THR A 340 3.91 -28.75 30.05
C THR A 340 4.81 -29.88 29.56
N THR A 341 6.12 -29.69 29.69
CA THR A 341 7.13 -30.69 29.35
C THR A 341 7.77 -31.22 30.62
N ILE A 342 7.75 -32.54 30.78
CA ILE A 342 8.38 -33.25 31.89
C ILE A 342 9.61 -33.95 31.32
N LEU A 343 10.79 -33.65 31.86
CA LEU A 343 12.04 -34.30 31.48
C LEU A 343 12.58 -35.07 32.69
N PRO A 344 12.27 -36.37 32.83
CA PRO A 344 12.71 -37.17 33.97
C PRO A 344 14.23 -37.22 34.10
N SER A 345 14.94 -37.24 32.97
CA SER A 345 16.41 -37.24 32.92
C SER A 345 17.06 -36.00 33.55
N GLU A 346 16.31 -34.90 33.65
CA GLU A 346 16.78 -33.63 34.20
C GLU A 346 16.09 -33.27 35.52
N GLU A 347 15.21 -34.14 36.04
CA GLU A 347 14.35 -33.87 37.19
C GLU A 347 13.61 -32.52 37.09
N ALA A 348 13.26 -32.12 35.87
CA ALA A 348 12.77 -30.79 35.54
C ALA A 348 11.38 -30.81 34.92
N LEU A 349 10.58 -29.80 35.29
CA LEU A 349 9.27 -29.54 34.71
C LEU A 349 9.24 -28.11 34.14
N TYR A 350 8.95 -28.00 32.84
CA TYR A 350 8.82 -26.72 32.15
C TYR A 350 7.35 -26.46 31.81
N LYS A 351 6.85 -25.27 32.18
CA LYS A 351 5.54 -24.76 31.76
C LYS A 351 5.74 -23.53 30.89
N ILE A 352 5.34 -23.63 29.63
CA ILE A 352 5.53 -22.59 28.62
C ILE A 352 4.17 -22.13 28.12
N ASP A 353 3.92 -20.83 28.18
CA ASP A 353 2.71 -20.22 27.68
C ASP A 353 2.95 -19.59 26.31
N LEU A 354 2.07 -19.89 25.38
CA LEU A 354 2.05 -19.38 24.01
C LEU A 354 0.73 -18.67 23.75
N ASP A 355 0.79 -17.52 23.09
CA ASP A 355 -0.39 -16.88 22.52
C ASP A 355 -0.48 -17.25 21.03
N ALA A 356 -1.61 -17.80 20.60
CA ALA A 356 -1.92 -18.06 19.20
C ALA A 356 -2.60 -16.82 18.61
N VAL A 357 -1.78 -15.99 17.96
CA VAL A 357 -2.15 -14.60 17.64
C VAL A 357 -2.74 -14.43 16.25
N ALA A 358 -2.52 -15.36 15.32
CA ALA A 358 -3.02 -15.27 13.95
C ALA A 358 -3.16 -16.65 13.31
N ARG A 359 -4.15 -16.81 12.42
CA ARG A 359 -4.20 -17.98 11.54
C ARG A 359 -3.11 -17.87 10.48
N CYS A 360 -2.44 -18.97 10.17
CA CYS A 360 -1.39 -18.94 9.16
C CYS A 360 -2.00 -18.98 7.76
N ALA A 361 -2.07 -17.79 7.15
CA ALA A 361 -2.39 -17.65 5.73
C ALA A 361 -1.34 -18.39 4.89
N ARG A 362 -1.82 -19.32 4.06
CA ARG A 362 -0.97 -20.12 3.20
C ARG A 362 -0.73 -19.41 1.87
N CYS A 363 0.37 -19.80 1.23
CA CYS A 363 0.67 -19.53 -0.16
C CYS A 363 0.67 -20.86 -0.92
N GLN A 364 1.15 -20.90 -2.16
CA GLN A 364 1.24 -22.14 -2.95
C GLN A 364 2.42 -23.06 -2.58
N VAL A 365 3.19 -22.77 -1.53
CA VAL A 365 4.30 -23.64 -1.08
C VAL A 365 3.84 -25.06 -0.77
N PRO A 366 2.69 -25.31 -0.12
CA PRO A 366 2.23 -26.68 0.13
C PRO A 366 1.95 -27.52 -1.12
N ASN A 367 1.89 -26.89 -2.31
CA ASN A 367 1.76 -27.60 -3.58
C ASN A 367 3.07 -28.27 -4.01
N VAL A 368 4.20 -27.87 -3.44
CA VAL A 368 5.50 -28.44 -3.75
C VAL A 368 5.68 -29.73 -2.97
N ASP A 369 6.07 -30.78 -3.68
CA ASP A 369 6.53 -32.02 -3.09
C ASP A 369 7.91 -31.84 -2.44
N PRO A 370 8.05 -32.07 -1.12
CA PRO A 370 9.32 -31.86 -0.45
C PRO A 370 10.38 -32.88 -0.88
N ASP A 371 9.99 -34.05 -1.38
CA ASP A 371 10.92 -35.10 -1.79
C ASP A 371 11.37 -34.92 -3.24
N THR A 372 10.48 -34.52 -4.15
CA THR A 372 10.80 -34.37 -5.59
C THR A 372 11.02 -32.93 -6.05
N ALA A 373 10.67 -31.93 -5.23
CA ALA A 373 10.58 -30.52 -5.59
C ALA A 373 9.57 -30.21 -6.72
N GLU A 374 8.75 -31.17 -7.14
CA GLU A 374 7.73 -30.95 -8.14
C GLU A 374 6.55 -30.17 -7.57
N LYS A 375 6.14 -29.11 -8.28
CA LYS A 375 5.01 -28.28 -7.87
C LYS A 375 3.73 -28.74 -8.55
N HIS A 376 2.82 -29.30 -7.77
CA HIS A 376 1.50 -29.63 -8.28
C HIS A 376 0.74 -28.34 -8.68
N PRO A 377 0.11 -28.27 -9.87
CA PRO A 377 -0.43 -27.00 -10.41
C PRO A 377 -1.57 -26.41 -9.58
N ARG A 378 -2.37 -27.24 -8.92
CA ARG A 378 -3.59 -26.81 -8.21
C ARG A 378 -3.67 -27.20 -6.73
N GLN A 379 -3.38 -28.46 -6.40
CA GLN A 379 -3.49 -28.99 -5.03
C GLN A 379 -2.23 -28.82 -4.17
N PRO A 380 -2.38 -28.68 -2.84
CA PRO A 380 -3.65 -28.57 -2.09
C PRO A 380 -4.27 -27.17 -2.06
N TRP A 381 -3.65 -26.19 -2.71
CA TRP A 381 -4.10 -24.80 -2.70
C TRP A 381 -5.59 -24.65 -3.06
N GLU A 382 -6.04 -25.29 -4.14
CA GLU A 382 -7.42 -25.18 -4.60
C GLU A 382 -8.42 -25.72 -3.58
N GLU A 383 -8.18 -26.91 -3.02
CA GLU A 383 -9.07 -27.49 -2.02
C GLU A 383 -9.12 -26.63 -0.76
N LEU A 384 -7.97 -26.16 -0.29
CA LEU A 384 -7.90 -25.24 0.83
C LEU A 384 -8.66 -23.92 0.54
N MET A 385 -8.59 -23.38 -0.67
CA MET A 385 -9.32 -22.15 -1.04
C MET A 385 -10.85 -22.30 -0.93
N ARG A 386 -11.38 -23.52 -1.13
CA ARG A 386 -12.83 -23.79 -1.08
C ARG A 386 -13.39 -23.62 0.33
N PHE A 387 -12.69 -24.10 1.36
CA PHE A 387 -13.25 -24.15 2.72
C PHE A 387 -12.41 -23.46 3.82
N ARG A 388 -11.15 -23.09 3.54
CA ARG A 388 -10.21 -22.55 4.54
C ARG A 388 -9.95 -21.04 4.45
N ARG A 389 -10.79 -20.28 3.73
CA ARG A 389 -10.78 -18.80 3.79
C ARG A 389 -11.51 -18.30 5.04
N VAL A 390 -10.95 -18.62 6.20
CA VAL A 390 -11.58 -18.44 7.52
C VAL A 390 -11.10 -17.20 8.28
N ASP A 391 -9.97 -16.62 7.89
CA ASP A 391 -9.48 -15.36 8.48
C ASP A 391 -10.15 -14.17 7.77
N LYS A 392 -10.67 -13.20 8.53
CA LYS A 392 -11.34 -12.01 7.98
C LYS A 392 -10.39 -10.81 7.84
N GLY A 393 -9.16 -10.91 8.37
CA GLY A 393 -8.22 -9.81 8.50
C GLY A 393 -7.18 -9.73 7.39
N GLY A 394 -6.84 -8.51 6.99
CA GLY A 394 -5.70 -8.19 6.14
C GLY A 394 -5.60 -9.04 4.86
N ALA A 395 -4.36 -9.41 4.49
CA ALA A 395 -4.10 -10.24 3.32
C ALA A 395 -4.53 -11.71 3.49
N ALA A 396 -4.85 -12.14 4.73
CA ALA A 396 -5.32 -13.49 5.01
C ALA A 396 -6.77 -13.71 4.55
N ARG A 397 -7.57 -12.64 4.43
CA ARG A 397 -8.96 -12.68 3.93
C ARG A 397 -9.14 -13.45 2.62
N TRP A 398 -8.19 -13.28 1.71
CA TRP A 398 -8.25 -13.85 0.37
C TRP A 398 -7.43 -15.14 0.22
N LYS A 399 -6.85 -15.62 1.32
CA LYS A 399 -5.94 -16.77 1.33
C LYS A 399 -6.51 -17.86 2.24
N PRO A 400 -6.22 -19.13 1.94
CA PRO A 400 -6.64 -20.19 2.84
C PRO A 400 -5.70 -20.24 4.05
N CYS A 401 -6.21 -20.71 5.18
CA CYS A 401 -5.44 -20.82 6.42
C CYS A 401 -5.25 -22.27 6.87
N PHE A 402 -4.07 -22.61 7.37
CA PHE A 402 -3.78 -23.92 7.96
C PHE A 402 -2.81 -23.73 9.14
N GLY A 403 -3.19 -24.16 10.35
CA GLY A 403 -2.39 -23.98 11.56
C GLY A 403 -2.32 -22.52 12.04
N MET A 404 -1.71 -22.35 13.21
CA MET A 404 -1.69 -21.10 13.97
C MET A 404 -0.27 -20.55 14.13
N LEU A 405 -0.14 -19.23 14.00
CA LEU A 405 1.10 -18.51 14.30
C LEU A 405 1.09 -18.09 15.77
N CYS A 406 2.18 -18.38 16.48
CA CYS A 406 2.25 -18.22 17.92
C CYS A 406 3.40 -17.32 18.36
N ILE A 407 3.22 -16.67 19.52
CA ILE A 407 4.25 -15.92 20.23
C ILE A 407 4.46 -16.55 21.61
N PRO A 408 5.71 -16.88 21.98
CA PRO A 408 6.03 -17.35 23.33
C PRO A 408 5.99 -16.21 24.36
N LYS A 409 5.32 -16.44 25.50
CA LYS A 409 5.34 -15.53 26.66
C LYS A 409 6.59 -15.74 27.51
N ASN A 410 7.06 -16.98 27.60
CA ASN A 410 8.24 -17.37 28.35
C ASN A 410 9.03 -18.45 27.58
N GLY A 411 10.31 -18.60 27.93
CA GLY A 411 11.19 -19.61 27.37
C GLY A 411 11.29 -20.86 28.23
N GLY A 412 11.72 -21.96 27.63
CA GLY A 412 11.87 -23.24 28.33
C GLY A 412 12.22 -24.37 27.36
N LYS A 413 12.22 -25.62 27.85
CA LYS A 413 12.36 -26.78 26.96
C LYS A 413 10.97 -27.29 26.54
N VAL A 414 10.85 -27.63 25.28
CA VAL A 414 9.71 -28.35 24.68
C VAL A 414 10.21 -29.69 24.17
N ALA A 415 9.42 -30.74 24.34
CA ALA A 415 9.74 -32.07 23.85
C ALA A 415 8.49 -32.78 23.32
N VAL A 416 8.71 -33.77 22.48
CA VAL A 416 7.68 -34.73 22.04
C VAL A 416 7.09 -35.43 23.26
N GLY A 417 5.78 -35.67 23.26
CA GLY A 417 5.00 -36.13 24.41
C GLY A 417 4.65 -35.03 25.41
N GLY A 418 5.09 -33.78 25.19
CA GLY A 418 4.68 -32.64 26.01
C GLY A 418 3.16 -32.43 26.00
N LYS A 419 2.56 -32.23 27.17
CA LYS A 419 1.12 -32.00 27.33
C LYS A 419 0.77 -30.57 26.91
N VAL A 420 -0.23 -30.41 26.05
CA VAL A 420 -0.72 -29.14 25.53
C VAL A 420 -2.12 -28.88 26.07
N GLU A 421 -2.28 -27.79 26.82
CA GLU A 421 -3.52 -27.39 27.47
C GLU A 421 -3.95 -26.03 26.93
N VAL A 422 -5.18 -25.91 26.44
CA VAL A 422 -5.73 -24.62 26.02
C VAL A 422 -6.27 -23.92 27.26
N LEU A 423 -5.79 -22.70 27.52
CA LEU A 423 -6.19 -21.88 28.65
C LEU A 423 -7.27 -20.86 28.27
N GLU A 424 -7.19 -20.34 27.05
CA GLU A 424 -8.17 -19.40 26.50
C GLU A 424 -8.49 -19.77 25.06
N THR A 425 -9.74 -19.56 24.68
CA THR A 425 -10.28 -19.70 23.34
C THR A 425 -10.87 -18.37 22.89
N THR A 426 -11.02 -18.17 21.59
CA THR A 426 -11.80 -17.06 21.06
C THR A 426 -12.30 -17.34 19.65
N GLY A 427 -13.46 -16.79 19.29
CA GLY A 427 -14.01 -16.87 17.93
C GLY A 427 -13.41 -15.83 16.97
N SER A 428 -12.76 -14.80 17.50
CA SER A 428 -12.40 -13.58 16.76
C SER A 428 -10.90 -13.41 16.56
N ILE A 429 -10.19 -14.48 16.19
CA ILE A 429 -8.79 -14.37 15.73
C ILE A 429 -8.79 -13.80 14.31
N CYS A 430 -7.96 -12.80 14.02
CA CYS A 430 -7.73 -12.36 12.64
C CYS A 430 -6.33 -11.77 12.43
N MET A 431 -5.80 -11.87 11.21
CA MET A 431 -4.52 -11.26 10.85
C MET A 431 -4.68 -9.75 10.63
N ILE A 432 -4.02 -8.93 11.44
CA ILE A 432 -4.04 -7.47 11.32
C ILE A 432 -3.07 -7.00 10.22
N ARG A 433 -3.51 -6.04 9.39
CA ARG A 433 -2.70 -5.44 8.32
C ARG A 433 -1.82 -4.30 8.86
N ARG A 434 -0.65 -4.11 8.24
CA ARG A 434 0.26 -2.98 8.45
C ARG A 434 -0.48 -1.64 8.25
N ARG A 435 -0.47 -0.75 9.25
CA ARG A 435 -0.62 0.70 9.00
C ARG A 435 0.69 1.18 8.38
N PHE A 436 0.68 1.60 7.11
CA PHE A 436 1.82 2.34 6.56
C PHE A 436 1.82 3.74 7.20
N ARG A 437 2.64 3.93 8.24
CA ARG A 437 2.97 5.27 8.74
C ARG A 437 4.06 5.85 7.83
N ILE A 438 3.66 6.65 6.86
CA ILE A 438 4.57 7.58 6.19
C ILE A 438 4.70 8.77 7.15
N PHE A 439 5.90 8.97 7.71
CA PHE A 439 6.29 9.91 8.78
C PHE A 439 6.02 9.48 10.24
N SER A 440 7.10 9.06 10.91
CA SER A 440 7.21 9.00 12.37
C SER A 440 7.53 10.39 12.91
N PHE A 441 6.52 11.19 13.24
CA PHE A 441 6.66 12.20 14.29
C PHE A 441 6.06 11.64 15.57
N VAL A 442 6.88 11.58 16.61
CA VAL A 442 6.53 11.17 17.97
C VAL A 442 5.34 12.01 18.44
N ARG A 443 4.18 11.39 18.65
CA ARG A 443 3.12 12.02 19.45
C ARG A 443 3.43 11.75 20.94
N PRO A 444 3.40 12.77 21.81
CA PRO A 444 3.34 12.52 23.24
C PRO A 444 1.98 11.87 23.61
N PRO A 445 1.91 11.11 24.72
CA PRO A 445 0.67 10.47 25.16
C PRO A 445 -0.38 11.54 25.51
N PRO A 446 -1.68 11.26 25.30
CA PRO A 446 -2.74 12.19 25.66
C PRO A 446 -2.81 12.36 27.19
N PRO A 447 -3.11 13.57 27.71
CA PRO A 447 -3.39 13.75 29.12
C PRO A 447 -4.73 13.07 29.49
N PRO A 448 -4.90 12.67 30.76
CA PRO A 448 -6.11 11.99 31.21
C PRO A 448 -7.34 12.91 31.07
N SER A 449 -8.41 12.34 30.53
CA SER A 449 -9.69 12.98 30.31
C SER A 449 -10.31 13.47 31.62
N SER A 450 -10.59 14.77 31.72
CA SER A 450 -11.60 15.30 32.63
C SER A 450 -12.78 15.84 31.81
N THR A 451 -13.95 15.31 32.14
CA THR A 451 -15.26 15.66 31.60
C THR A 451 -15.63 17.12 31.84
N ARG A 452 -16.10 17.82 30.80
CA ARG A 452 -17.23 18.77 30.93
C ARG A 452 -17.91 19.06 29.60
N ARG A 453 -19.23 18.84 29.61
CA ARG A 453 -20.21 19.09 28.54
C ARG A 453 -20.50 20.60 28.48
N ALA A 454 -20.47 21.20 27.29
CA ALA A 454 -21.07 22.51 27.03
C ALA A 454 -21.80 22.47 25.68
N SER A 455 -23.10 22.79 25.70
CA SER A 455 -23.96 22.84 24.52
C SER A 455 -23.67 24.11 23.71
N SER A 456 -23.34 23.97 22.43
CA SER A 456 -23.43 25.04 21.45
C SER A 456 -24.02 24.50 20.15
N ARG A 457 -24.93 25.26 19.54
CA ARG A 457 -25.59 24.98 18.25
C ARG A 457 -24.58 25.09 17.11
N THR A 458 -23.67 24.14 17.01
CA THR A 458 -22.80 23.93 15.86
C THR A 458 -23.33 22.71 15.09
N PRO A 459 -23.37 22.73 13.74
CA PRO A 459 -23.68 21.51 12.99
C PRO A 459 -22.66 20.44 13.37
N PRO A 460 -23.06 19.16 13.44
CA PRO A 460 -22.16 18.09 13.87
C PRO A 460 -20.88 18.09 13.00
N PRO A 461 -19.70 17.80 13.58
CA PRO A 461 -18.40 17.98 12.93
C PRO A 461 -18.27 17.25 11.58
N GLU A 462 -19.03 16.17 11.38
CA GLU A 462 -19.17 15.40 10.14
C GLU A 462 -19.74 16.21 8.94
N LYS A 463 -20.63 17.17 9.20
CA LYS A 463 -21.28 17.99 8.17
C LYS A 463 -20.40 19.16 7.77
N MET A 464 -19.56 19.65 8.69
CA MET A 464 -18.73 20.83 8.47
C MET A 464 -17.64 20.59 7.41
N ARG A 465 -16.95 19.46 7.45
CA ARG A 465 -15.89 19.14 6.45
C ARG A 465 -16.46 19.02 5.04
N ARG A 466 -17.62 18.38 4.87
CA ARG A 466 -18.30 18.25 3.57
C ARG A 466 -18.68 19.61 2.99
N ILE A 467 -19.19 20.52 3.82
CA ILE A 467 -19.54 21.87 3.39
C ILE A 467 -18.30 22.63 2.91
N ILE A 468 -17.18 22.53 3.64
CA ILE A 468 -15.93 23.20 3.25
C ILE A 468 -15.40 22.67 1.92
N TYR A 469 -15.32 21.34 1.74
CA TYR A 469 -14.91 20.78 0.45
C TYR A 469 -15.89 21.10 -0.68
N GLY A 470 -17.19 21.21 -0.39
CA GLY A 470 -18.20 21.66 -1.36
C GLY A 470 -17.99 23.10 -1.80
N ILE A 471 -17.75 24.03 -0.88
CA ILE A 471 -17.43 25.44 -1.20
C ILE A 471 -16.12 25.52 -1.99
N SER A 472 -15.11 24.76 -1.56
CA SER A 472 -13.82 24.65 -2.21
C SER A 472 -13.93 24.13 -3.65
N LEU A 473 -14.81 23.16 -3.92
CA LEU A 473 -15.10 22.66 -5.27
C LEU A 473 -15.70 23.76 -6.17
N TRP A 474 -16.66 24.54 -5.67
CA TRP A 474 -17.25 25.63 -6.45
C TRP A 474 -16.23 26.73 -6.78
N ALA A 475 -15.37 27.10 -5.83
CA ALA A 475 -14.28 28.03 -6.08
C ALA A 475 -13.30 27.51 -7.13
N PHE A 476 -12.99 26.20 -7.08
CA PHE A 476 -12.16 25.54 -8.08
C PHE A 476 -12.80 25.52 -9.48
N LEU A 477 -14.09 25.19 -9.60
CA LEU A 477 -14.80 25.17 -10.89
C LEU A 477 -14.84 26.55 -11.55
N LEU A 478 -15.03 27.61 -10.74
CA LEU A 478 -14.96 28.98 -11.23
C LEU A 478 -13.55 29.30 -11.76
N ALA A 479 -12.50 28.96 -11.01
CA ALA A 479 -11.12 29.17 -11.46
C ALA A 479 -10.80 28.41 -12.75
N ALA A 480 -11.18 27.13 -12.86
CA ALA A 480 -10.97 26.34 -14.08
C ALA A 480 -11.68 26.96 -15.30
N ALA A 481 -12.90 27.50 -15.13
CA ALA A 481 -13.59 28.22 -16.19
C ALA A 481 -12.83 29.49 -16.62
N LEU A 482 -12.25 30.23 -15.67
CA LEU A 482 -11.41 31.40 -15.96
C LEU A 482 -10.11 31.01 -16.70
N THR A 483 -9.47 29.91 -16.32
CA THR A 483 -8.31 29.34 -17.01
C THR A 483 -8.63 29.03 -18.46
N ILE A 484 -9.70 28.28 -18.73
CA ILE A 484 -10.14 27.94 -20.09
C ILE A 484 -10.49 29.21 -20.88
N ALA A 485 -11.20 30.16 -20.28
CA ALA A 485 -11.55 31.43 -20.92
C ALA A 485 -10.30 32.24 -21.31
N SER A 486 -9.29 32.28 -20.43
CA SER A 486 -8.01 32.94 -20.74
C SER A 486 -7.28 32.30 -21.92
N ILE A 487 -7.36 30.98 -22.10
CA ILE A 487 -6.75 30.29 -23.24
C ILE A 487 -7.52 30.56 -24.54
N ALA A 488 -8.85 30.53 -24.47
CA ALA A 488 -9.71 30.64 -25.64
C ALA A 488 -9.80 32.07 -26.20
N LEU A 489 -9.79 33.08 -25.32
CA LEU A 489 -9.92 34.48 -25.74
C LEU A 489 -8.57 35.05 -26.21
N PRO A 490 -8.51 35.67 -27.41
CA PRO A 490 -7.26 36.18 -27.99
C PRO A 490 -6.88 37.58 -27.45
N ASN A 491 -7.07 37.81 -26.15
CA ASN A 491 -7.00 39.12 -25.50
C ASN A 491 -6.03 39.12 -24.31
N TRP A 492 -4.82 38.59 -24.51
CA TRP A 492 -3.76 38.67 -23.49
C TRP A 492 -3.09 40.04 -23.52
N ILE A 493 -2.80 40.55 -24.71
CA ILE A 493 -2.27 41.89 -24.93
C ILE A 493 -3.01 42.51 -26.11
N THR A 494 -3.48 43.74 -25.96
CA THR A 494 -4.20 44.46 -27.02
C THR A 494 -3.63 45.83 -27.30
N TYR A 495 -3.74 46.25 -28.55
CA TYR A 495 -3.41 47.59 -29.00
C TYR A 495 -4.63 48.24 -29.61
N THR A 496 -4.87 49.50 -29.24
CA THR A 496 -5.93 50.33 -29.83
C THR A 496 -5.33 51.65 -30.29
N ALA A 497 -5.29 51.87 -31.62
CA ALA A 497 -4.81 53.14 -32.17
C ALA A 497 -5.92 54.21 -32.11
N PRO A 498 -5.64 55.44 -31.62
CA PRO A 498 -6.57 56.56 -31.75
C PRO A 498 -6.62 57.04 -33.21
N THR A 499 -7.75 56.85 -33.89
CA THR A 499 -7.98 57.36 -35.26
C THR A 499 -8.65 58.73 -35.26
N SER A 500 -8.13 59.67 -36.04
CA SER A 500 -8.79 60.94 -36.32
C SER A 500 -9.96 60.75 -37.29
N ASP A 501 -11.16 60.97 -36.78
CA ASP A 501 -12.44 61.20 -37.44
C ASP A 501 -12.78 60.38 -38.72
N ARG A 502 -13.69 59.39 -38.55
CA ARG A 502 -14.40 58.54 -39.55
C ARG A 502 -13.85 57.18 -39.96
N THR A 503 -12.72 56.68 -39.43
CA THR A 503 -12.31 55.27 -39.60
C THR A 503 -12.47 54.46 -38.32
N ARG A 504 -12.93 53.20 -38.42
CA ARG A 504 -13.03 52.28 -37.25
C ARG A 504 -11.65 52.16 -36.59
N PRO A 505 -11.55 52.20 -35.25
CA PRO A 505 -10.28 52.08 -34.54
C PRO A 505 -9.56 50.77 -34.92
N VAL A 506 -8.24 50.88 -35.10
CA VAL A 506 -7.38 49.73 -35.36
C VAL A 506 -7.16 49.01 -34.03
N HIS A 507 -7.68 47.79 -33.95
CA HIS A 507 -7.57 46.89 -32.81
C HIS A 507 -6.75 45.67 -33.21
N VAL A 508 -5.66 45.43 -32.49
CA VAL A 508 -4.85 44.22 -32.65
C VAL A 508 -4.80 43.51 -31.30
N SER A 509 -5.10 42.22 -31.30
CA SER A 509 -5.13 41.42 -30.08
C SER A 509 -4.26 40.17 -30.23
N TYR A 510 -3.45 39.91 -29.22
CA TYR A 510 -2.63 38.69 -29.10
C TYR A 510 -3.27 37.73 -28.11
N GLY A 511 -3.54 36.51 -28.57
CA GLY A 511 -3.83 35.35 -27.75
C GLY A 511 -2.65 34.39 -27.65
N LEU A 512 -2.82 33.32 -26.88
CA LEU A 512 -1.79 32.27 -26.78
C LEU A 512 -1.58 31.52 -28.09
N HIS A 513 -2.65 31.34 -28.88
CA HIS A 513 -2.65 30.51 -30.09
C HIS A 513 -3.07 31.26 -31.36
N LYS A 514 -3.63 32.46 -31.22
CA LYS A 514 -4.17 33.25 -32.34
C LYS A 514 -3.88 34.72 -32.12
N ARG A 515 -3.65 35.46 -33.21
CA ARG A 515 -3.63 36.92 -33.23
C ARG A 515 -4.75 37.42 -34.13
N CYS A 516 -5.46 38.47 -33.71
CA CYS A 516 -6.55 39.06 -34.48
C CYS A 516 -6.26 40.52 -34.77
N SER A 517 -6.60 40.99 -35.97
CA SER A 517 -6.42 42.39 -36.36
C SER A 517 -7.67 42.93 -37.06
N SER A 518 -8.16 44.09 -36.63
CA SER A 518 -9.31 44.76 -37.26
C SER A 518 -8.97 45.38 -38.62
N VAL A 519 -7.68 45.49 -38.99
CA VAL A 519 -7.24 45.97 -40.31
C VAL A 519 -7.40 44.91 -41.38
N SER A 520 -7.00 43.67 -41.07
CA SER A 520 -7.12 42.53 -41.98
C SER A 520 -8.47 41.81 -41.86
N GLY A 521 -9.17 41.99 -40.74
CA GLY A 521 -10.40 41.27 -40.44
C GLY A 521 -10.18 39.77 -40.18
N GLN A 522 -8.93 39.32 -40.07
CA GLN A 522 -8.57 37.90 -39.93
C GLN A 522 -7.92 37.62 -38.57
N CYS A 523 -8.23 36.43 -38.04
CA CYS A 523 -7.55 35.86 -36.88
C CYS A 523 -6.62 34.74 -37.37
N LEU A 524 -5.31 34.98 -37.32
CA LEU A 524 -4.29 34.05 -37.79
C LEU A 524 -3.70 33.25 -36.62
N PRO A 525 -3.22 32.01 -36.85
CA PRO A 525 -2.44 31.27 -35.86
C PRO A 525 -1.21 32.07 -35.42
N PHE A 526 -0.89 32.01 -34.13
CA PHE A 526 0.24 32.73 -33.53
C PHE A 526 0.90 31.86 -32.44
N PRO A 527 2.23 31.85 -32.32
CA PRO A 527 3.24 32.51 -33.17
C PRO A 527 3.60 31.72 -34.43
N GLN A 528 3.72 32.41 -35.58
CA GLN A 528 4.13 31.82 -36.87
C GLN A 528 5.65 31.72 -37.02
N TYR A 529 6.12 31.00 -38.04
CA TYR A 529 7.56 30.84 -38.29
C TYR A 529 8.27 32.18 -38.52
N GLU A 530 7.61 33.09 -39.25
CA GLU A 530 8.11 34.43 -39.56
C GLU A 530 8.22 35.31 -38.30
N ASP A 531 7.34 35.10 -37.31
CA ASP A 531 7.37 35.81 -36.03
C ASP A 531 8.58 35.40 -35.15
N CYS A 532 9.34 34.37 -35.54
CA CYS A 532 10.38 33.73 -34.74
C CYS A 532 11.79 33.74 -35.38
N LEU A 533 12.03 34.57 -36.40
CA LEU A 533 13.34 34.71 -37.06
C LEU A 533 14.24 35.74 -36.35
N GLY A 534 15.57 35.59 -36.47
CA GLY A 534 16.55 36.57 -35.97
C GLY A 534 16.65 36.66 -34.43
N GLU A 535 16.72 37.89 -33.90
CA GLU A 535 16.82 38.18 -32.45
C GLU A 535 15.53 37.82 -31.67
N ASP A 536 14.43 37.54 -32.37
CA ASP A 536 13.10 37.27 -31.79
C ASP A 536 12.86 35.81 -31.34
N ARG A 537 13.90 34.97 -31.35
CA ARG A 537 13.78 33.57 -30.90
C ARG A 537 13.40 33.45 -29.42
N ALA A 538 13.89 34.38 -28.60
CA ALA A 538 13.56 34.40 -27.17
C ALA A 538 12.08 34.69 -26.95
N PHE A 539 11.49 35.62 -27.70
CA PHE A 539 10.07 35.94 -27.66
C PHE A 539 9.20 34.70 -27.93
N CYS A 540 9.43 34.02 -29.05
CA CYS A 540 8.64 32.83 -29.40
C CYS A 540 8.82 31.67 -28.41
N SER A 541 10.02 31.50 -27.85
CA SER A 541 10.28 30.47 -26.84
C SER A 541 9.48 30.74 -25.57
N LEU A 542 9.51 31.98 -25.08
CA LEU A 542 8.77 32.39 -23.88
C LEU A 542 7.26 32.33 -24.11
N TRP A 543 6.77 32.82 -25.26
CA TRP A 543 5.33 32.81 -25.59
C TRP A 543 4.77 31.39 -25.76
N ARG A 544 5.52 30.49 -26.43
CA ARG A 544 5.13 29.07 -26.53
C ARG A 544 5.17 28.36 -25.18
N SER A 545 6.13 28.73 -24.31
CA SER A 545 6.19 28.21 -22.94
C SER A 545 4.97 28.62 -22.12
N THR A 546 4.50 29.87 -22.27
CA THR A 546 3.22 30.32 -21.69
C THR A 546 2.05 29.46 -22.17
N GLY A 547 1.93 29.26 -23.49
CA GLY A 547 0.88 28.41 -24.06
C GLY A 547 0.94 26.97 -23.54
N PHE A 548 2.13 26.40 -23.40
CA PHE A 548 2.32 25.07 -22.82
C PHE A 548 1.91 25.01 -21.34
N LEU A 549 2.35 25.96 -20.52
CA LEU A 549 2.04 26.01 -19.09
C LEU A 549 0.53 26.15 -18.84
N MET A 550 -0.17 26.97 -19.63
CA MET A 550 -1.61 27.13 -19.50
C MET A 550 -2.38 25.86 -19.90
N ASN A 551 -1.98 25.18 -20.97
CA ASN A 551 -2.58 23.90 -21.35
C ASN A 551 -2.27 22.78 -20.32
N PHE A 552 -1.06 22.77 -19.75
CA PHE A 552 -0.69 21.87 -18.67
C PHE A 552 -1.53 22.14 -17.40
N ALA A 553 -1.81 23.40 -17.08
CA ALA A 553 -2.65 23.75 -15.94
C ALA A 553 -4.07 23.17 -16.06
N VAL A 554 -4.70 23.21 -17.24
CA VAL A 554 -6.03 22.61 -17.49
C VAL A 554 -6.04 21.10 -17.21
N VAL A 555 -4.93 20.42 -17.49
CA VAL A 555 -4.80 18.97 -17.28
C VAL A 555 -4.68 18.65 -15.80
N VAL A 556 -3.90 19.43 -15.06
CA VAL A 556 -3.82 19.31 -13.60
C VAL A 556 -5.18 19.69 -12.97
N GLU A 557 -5.91 20.66 -13.53
CA GLU A 557 -7.28 20.99 -13.11
C GLU A 557 -8.23 19.80 -13.29
N LEU A 558 -8.14 19.03 -14.39
CA LEU A 558 -8.92 17.80 -14.54
C LEU A 558 -8.61 16.77 -13.43
N ALA A 559 -7.32 16.62 -13.07
CA ALA A 559 -6.93 15.77 -11.95
C ALA A 559 -7.46 16.29 -10.60
N CYS A 560 -7.47 17.61 -10.38
CA CYS A 560 -8.11 18.24 -9.22
C CYS A 560 -9.60 17.92 -9.15
N LEU A 561 -10.34 17.98 -10.27
CA LEU A 561 -11.76 17.67 -10.32
C LEU A 561 -12.05 16.23 -9.87
N VAL A 562 -11.26 15.27 -10.38
CA VAL A 562 -11.36 13.86 -9.96
C VAL A 562 -11.06 13.72 -8.46
N ALA A 563 -10.03 14.40 -7.96
CA ALA A 563 -9.70 14.40 -6.53
C ALA A 563 -10.84 14.98 -5.67
N TYR A 564 -11.47 16.08 -6.09
CA TYR A 564 -12.63 16.64 -5.40
C TYR A 564 -13.82 15.68 -5.34
N VAL A 565 -14.16 15.05 -6.47
CA VAL A 565 -15.24 14.05 -6.54
C VAL A 565 -14.92 12.88 -5.60
N ALA A 566 -13.68 12.38 -5.63
CA ALA A 566 -13.27 11.29 -4.75
C ALA A 566 -13.31 11.66 -3.26
N VAL A 567 -12.97 12.91 -2.89
CA VAL A 567 -13.04 13.39 -1.51
C VAL A 567 -14.49 13.56 -1.05
N LEU A 568 -15.38 14.06 -1.90
CA LEU A 568 -16.78 14.32 -1.56
C LEU A 568 -17.66 13.06 -1.55
N VAL A 569 -17.42 12.15 -2.50
CA VAL A 569 -18.11 10.85 -2.60
C VAL A 569 -17.49 9.82 -1.65
N GLY A 570 -16.20 9.96 -1.35
CA GLY A 570 -15.45 9.05 -0.51
C GLY A 570 -15.86 9.04 0.97
N GLY A 571 -15.34 8.04 1.68
CA GLY A 571 -15.59 7.85 3.11
C GLY A 571 -14.96 8.94 3.99
N ARG A 572 -15.13 8.81 5.31
CA ARG A 572 -14.60 9.76 6.30
C ARG A 572 -13.09 9.98 6.17
N MET A 573 -12.32 8.91 5.97
CA MET A 573 -10.87 9.01 5.79
C MET A 573 -10.49 9.84 4.54
N SER A 574 -11.25 9.72 3.44
CA SER A 574 -11.04 10.54 2.24
C SER A 574 -11.24 12.04 2.50
N ARG A 575 -12.13 12.41 3.43
CA ARG A 575 -12.35 13.82 3.83
C ARG A 575 -11.32 14.31 4.83
N GLU A 576 -10.89 13.46 5.76
CA GLU A 576 -9.85 13.83 6.74
C GLU A 576 -8.47 13.97 6.09
N ASP A 577 -8.16 13.12 5.10
CA ASP A 577 -6.85 13.08 4.42
C ASP A 577 -6.85 13.68 3.01
N GLY A 578 -8.01 14.05 2.46
CA GLY A 578 -8.16 14.57 1.10
C GLY A 578 -7.30 15.79 0.80
N TRP A 579 -7.07 16.65 1.79
CA TRP A 579 -6.18 17.82 1.68
C TRP A 579 -4.76 17.46 1.22
N LYS A 580 -4.26 16.26 1.56
CA LYS A 580 -2.90 15.81 1.20
C LYS A 580 -2.71 15.66 -0.30
N VAL A 581 -3.79 15.37 -1.02
CA VAL A 581 -3.79 15.22 -2.49
C VAL A 581 -4.26 16.51 -3.14
N LEU A 582 -5.31 17.12 -2.59
CA LEU A 582 -5.96 18.27 -3.19
C LEU A 582 -5.11 19.55 -3.14
N SER A 583 -4.50 19.85 -1.99
CA SER A 583 -3.68 21.05 -1.81
C SER A 583 -2.45 21.12 -2.72
N PRO A 584 -1.63 20.06 -2.90
CA PRO A 584 -0.49 20.13 -3.82
C PRO A 584 -0.90 20.23 -5.29
N LEU A 585 -2.01 19.59 -5.71
CA LEU A 585 -2.49 19.71 -7.09
C LEU A 585 -2.99 21.14 -7.39
N LEU A 586 -3.76 21.73 -6.48
CA LEU A 586 -4.20 23.13 -6.59
C LEU A 586 -3.02 24.11 -6.63
N ALA A 587 -2.01 23.88 -5.78
CA ALA A 587 -0.80 24.70 -5.77
C ALA A 587 -0.01 24.57 -7.08
N LEU A 588 0.07 23.37 -7.65
CA LEU A 588 0.75 23.14 -8.93
C LEU A 588 0.05 23.89 -10.09
N CYS A 589 -1.29 23.88 -10.15
CA CYS A 589 -2.05 24.69 -11.10
C CYS A 589 -1.76 26.19 -10.93
N ALA A 590 -1.83 26.69 -9.69
CA ALA A 590 -1.62 28.09 -9.38
C ALA A 590 -0.21 28.57 -9.77
N VAL A 591 0.83 27.78 -9.46
CA VAL A 591 2.21 28.09 -9.83
C VAL A 591 2.38 28.10 -11.34
N GLY A 592 1.84 27.11 -12.06
CA GLY A 592 1.93 27.05 -13.52
C GLY A 592 1.32 28.28 -14.19
N GLN A 593 0.14 28.71 -13.74
CA GLN A 593 -0.55 29.90 -14.22
C GLN A 593 0.18 31.20 -13.83
N ALA A 594 0.70 31.29 -12.61
CA ALA A 594 1.46 32.45 -12.16
C ALA A 594 2.74 32.65 -12.97
N VAL A 595 3.45 31.56 -13.30
CA VAL A 595 4.62 31.59 -14.19
C VAL A 595 4.22 32.01 -15.60
N ALA A 596 3.15 31.44 -16.17
CA ALA A 596 2.65 31.82 -17.48
C ALA A 596 2.30 33.32 -17.56
N MET A 597 1.59 33.83 -16.56
CA MET A 597 1.25 35.25 -16.42
C MET A 597 2.51 36.13 -16.33
N ALA A 598 3.49 35.74 -15.51
CA ALA A 598 4.75 36.46 -15.32
C ALA A 598 5.58 36.50 -16.60
N LEU A 599 5.59 35.42 -17.40
CA LEU A 599 6.27 35.40 -18.70
C LEU A 599 5.67 36.41 -19.68
N VAL A 600 4.34 36.53 -19.72
CA VAL A 600 3.67 37.51 -20.59
C VAL A 600 3.92 38.94 -20.12
N ALA A 601 3.89 39.19 -18.81
CA ALA A 601 4.23 40.50 -18.24
C ALA A 601 5.69 40.89 -18.53
N TYR A 602 6.62 39.93 -18.39
CA TYR A 602 8.02 40.13 -18.75
C TYR A 602 8.20 40.50 -20.23
N LEU A 603 7.53 39.78 -21.13
CA LEU A 603 7.56 40.09 -22.56
C LEU A 603 6.96 41.47 -22.86
N TYR A 604 5.85 41.82 -22.21
CA TYR A 604 5.22 43.14 -22.35
C TYR A 604 6.18 44.29 -22.00
N ASP A 605 6.98 44.15 -20.94
CA ASP A 605 7.90 45.21 -20.48
C ASP A 605 9.25 45.25 -21.22
N ASN A 606 9.72 44.10 -21.75
CA ASN A 606 11.09 43.96 -22.26
C ASN A 606 11.19 43.76 -23.77
N ASP A 607 10.08 43.46 -24.46
CA ASP A 607 10.08 43.24 -25.90
C ASP A 607 9.69 44.51 -26.67
N ASN A 608 10.50 44.88 -27.66
CA ASN A 608 10.31 46.10 -28.47
C ASN A 608 9.02 46.07 -29.32
N ARG A 609 8.37 44.90 -29.47
CA ARG A 609 7.07 44.76 -30.16
C ARG A 609 5.94 45.47 -29.42
N PHE A 610 6.03 45.60 -28.09
CA PHE A 610 5.02 46.23 -27.25
C PHE A 610 5.44 47.65 -26.87
N PHE A 611 5.30 48.56 -27.84
CA PHE A 611 5.57 49.99 -27.63
C PHE A 611 4.40 50.70 -26.92
N VAL A 612 4.54 52.01 -26.67
CA VAL A 612 3.53 52.82 -25.98
C VAL A 612 2.16 52.72 -26.68
N GLY A 613 1.14 52.26 -25.94
CA GLY A 613 -0.24 52.09 -26.41
C GLY A 613 -0.74 50.63 -26.46
N TRP A 614 0.13 49.65 -26.19
CA TRP A 614 -0.30 48.28 -25.85
C TRP A 614 -0.74 48.21 -24.39
N GLU A 615 -1.69 47.33 -24.08
CA GLU A 615 -2.20 47.10 -22.73
C GLU A 615 -2.38 45.60 -22.47
N LEU A 616 -2.14 45.17 -21.23
CA LEU A 616 -2.51 43.83 -20.75
C LEU A 616 -4.03 43.76 -20.62
N ASP A 617 -4.67 42.83 -21.33
CA ASP A 617 -6.13 42.80 -21.50
C ASP A 617 -6.76 41.60 -20.76
N LYS A 618 -8.07 41.43 -20.94
CA LYS A 618 -8.96 40.51 -20.23
C LYS A 618 -8.38 39.12 -19.97
N SER A 619 -7.77 38.45 -20.95
CA SER A 619 -7.27 37.08 -20.75
C SER A 619 -6.15 37.01 -19.71
N TRP A 620 -5.29 38.03 -19.64
CA TRP A 620 -4.25 38.14 -18.62
C TRP A 620 -4.87 38.38 -17.23
N ILE A 621 -5.91 39.22 -17.15
CA ILE A 621 -6.64 39.46 -15.90
C ILE A 621 -7.36 38.19 -15.43
N LEU A 622 -8.04 37.47 -16.32
CA LEU A 622 -8.74 36.22 -15.99
C LEU A 622 -7.78 35.15 -15.48
N CYS A 623 -6.60 35.02 -16.10
CA CYS A 623 -5.53 34.15 -15.61
C CYS A 623 -5.07 34.56 -14.21
N THR A 624 -4.89 35.87 -13.97
CA THR A 624 -4.48 36.41 -12.66
C THR A 624 -5.48 36.11 -11.56
N VAL A 625 -6.77 36.28 -11.85
CA VAL A 625 -7.86 35.95 -10.92
C VAL A 625 -7.90 34.43 -10.67
N SER A 626 -7.71 33.61 -11.71
CA SER A 626 -7.72 32.14 -11.58
C SER A 626 -6.67 31.63 -10.60
N TRP A 627 -5.38 31.95 -10.80
CA TRP A 627 -4.32 31.42 -9.94
C TRP A 627 -4.41 31.95 -8.50
N SER A 628 -4.91 33.17 -8.33
CA SER A 628 -5.17 33.77 -7.01
C SER A 628 -6.26 32.99 -6.26
N VAL A 629 -7.36 32.66 -6.93
CA VAL A 629 -8.45 31.84 -6.37
C VAL A 629 -7.94 30.44 -6.03
N LEU A 630 -7.17 29.80 -6.91
CA LEU A 630 -6.59 28.48 -6.65
C LEU A 630 -5.65 28.46 -5.44
N THR A 631 -4.85 29.52 -5.27
CA THR A 631 -3.94 29.67 -4.12
C THR A 631 -4.70 29.81 -2.81
N ILE A 632 -5.71 30.70 -2.77
CA ILE A 632 -6.58 30.87 -1.60
C ILE A 632 -7.30 29.57 -1.27
N ASN A 633 -7.75 28.85 -2.30
CA ASN A 633 -8.45 27.58 -2.14
C ASN A 633 -7.54 26.50 -1.53
N ALA A 634 -6.30 26.38 -2.02
CA ALA A 634 -5.30 25.46 -1.48
C ALA A 634 -5.01 25.73 0.00
N VAL A 635 -4.83 27.01 0.38
CA VAL A 635 -4.61 27.42 1.76
C VAL A 635 -5.84 27.14 2.63
N SER A 636 -7.03 27.41 2.12
CA SER A 636 -8.29 27.16 2.85
C SER A 636 -8.49 25.68 3.18
N VAL A 637 -8.16 24.79 2.24
CA VAL A 637 -8.21 23.33 2.45
C VAL A 637 -7.19 22.87 3.51
N ILE A 638 -5.99 23.48 3.53
CA ILE A 638 -4.97 23.20 4.57
C ILE A 638 -5.44 23.71 5.94
N LEU A 639 -5.96 24.94 6.02
CA LEU A 639 -6.44 25.53 7.27
C LEU A 639 -7.62 24.74 7.85
N ALA A 640 -8.51 24.24 7.00
CA ALA A 640 -9.62 23.38 7.43
C ALA A 640 -9.14 22.13 8.19
N ARG A 641 -7.92 21.63 7.92
CA ARG A 641 -7.34 20.53 8.70
C ARG A 641 -6.98 20.93 10.13
N PHE A 642 -6.43 22.13 10.34
CA PHE A 642 -5.96 22.59 11.65
C PHE A 642 -7.09 23.16 12.51
N CYS A 643 -8.08 23.79 11.88
CA CYS A 643 -9.16 24.47 12.60
C CYS A 643 -10.33 23.55 12.95
N LEU A 644 -10.54 22.44 12.24
CA LEU A 644 -11.66 21.53 12.51
C LEU A 644 -11.26 20.35 13.39
N PRO A 645 -12.06 20.01 14.43
CA PRO A 645 -11.87 18.80 15.21
C PRO A 645 -12.02 17.53 14.34
N ALA A 646 -11.56 16.39 14.85
CA ALA A 646 -11.85 15.10 14.22
C ALA A 646 -13.37 14.84 14.27
N GLU A 647 -13.94 14.15 13.27
CA GLU A 647 -15.37 13.80 13.30
C GLU A 647 -15.58 12.79 14.46
N ASP A 648 -16.30 13.11 15.55
CA ASP A 648 -16.57 12.13 16.63
C ASP A 648 -17.90 11.39 16.39
N ASP A 649 -17.90 10.07 16.54
CA ASP A 649 -19.08 9.20 16.35
C ASP A 649 -19.94 9.17 17.63
N TYR A 650 -21.00 9.97 17.68
CA TYR A 650 -22.19 9.64 18.48
C TYR A 650 -23.45 10.13 17.75
N GLU A 651 -24.07 9.26 16.97
CA GLU A 651 -25.51 9.33 16.77
C GLU A 651 -26.17 8.89 18.08
N LEU A 652 -26.89 9.82 18.73
CA LEU A 652 -27.83 9.46 19.79
C LEU A 652 -28.96 8.68 19.13
N ILE A 653 -29.14 7.42 19.51
CA ILE A 653 -30.37 6.66 19.25
C ILE A 653 -31.52 7.54 19.79
N PRO A 654 -32.55 7.87 19.00
CA PRO A 654 -33.74 8.51 19.54
C PRO A 654 -34.33 7.57 20.58
N ASP A 655 -34.49 8.02 21.83
CA ASP A 655 -35.24 7.26 22.83
C ASP A 655 -36.63 6.96 22.25
N GLU A 656 -37.00 5.67 22.18
CA GLU A 656 -38.36 5.24 21.88
C GLU A 656 -39.28 5.81 22.97
N GLN A 657 -40.25 6.64 22.56
CA GLN A 657 -41.39 7.06 23.40
C GLN A 657 -42.46 5.99 23.43
#